data_AF-A0AAP0S4F0-F1
#
_entry.id   AF-A0AAP0S4F0-F1
#
_cell.length_a   1.000
_cell.length_b   1.000
_cell.length_c   1.000
_cell.angle_alpha   90.00
_cell.angle_beta   90.00
_cell.angle_gamma   90.00
#
_symmetry.space_group_name_H-M   'P 1'
#
loop_
_entity.id
_entity.type
_entity.pdbx_description
1 polymer ?
#
loop_
_entity_poly.entity_id
_entity_poly.type
_entity_poly.pdbx_seq_one_letter_code
_entity_poly.pdbx_strand_id
1 'polypeptide(L)'
;MTMMTTPPLDQEDEEMLVPHSDFVEGPQPMEVVAQAEPASTVENQPVEDPPSSRFTWTIDNFSRLNTKKHYSDVFVVGSYKWRVLIFPKGNNVDHLSMYLDVADSPTLQYGWSRYAQFSLSVINQIHNKYTIRKETQHQFNARESDWGFTSFMPLVELYDPSRGYLVNDTCIIEAEVVVRRVLDYWTYDSKKETGYVGLKNQGATCYMNSLLQTLYHIPYFRKAVYHMPTTENDMPSGSIPLALQSLFYKLQYNDHSVATKELTKSFGWDTYDSFMQHDVQELNRVLCEKLEDKMKGTVVEGTIQKLFEGHHMNYIECINVDYKSTRKESYYDLQLDVKGCRDVYASFDKYVEVERLEGDNKYHAEEHGLQDAKKGVLFIDFPPVLQLQLKRFEYDFMRDTMVKINDRYEFPLQLDLDRENGKYLSPEADRSVRNLYTLHSVLVHSGGVHGGHYYAYIRPTLSDQWFKFDDERVTKEDLKRALEEQYGGEEELPQTNPGFNNTPFKFTKYSNAYMLVYIRESDKEKIICNVDEKDIAEHLRIRLKKEQEEKEDKRRYKAQAHLYTIIKVAQNEDLVEQIGRDIYFDLVDHDKVRSFRIQKQMSFKDFKEEVAKEFGIPVQFQRFWIWAKRQNHTYRPNRPLTPQEEAQSVGQLREVSNKTHNAELKLFLEVELGPDLRPIPPPDKTKEDILLFFKLYDPEKEELRYVGRLFVKSSSKPIEILTKVNEMAGFAPDEEIELYEEIKFEPCVMCEHLDKRTSFRFSQIEDGDIICFQKSPQPESEEQYRYPVVTSFLEYVHNRQVVHFRSLERPKDDDFCLEL
;
A
#
# COMPACT_ATOMS: atom_id res chain seq x y z
N MET A 1 -28.33 37.97 22.04
CA MET A 1 -28.38 37.37 20.69
C MET A 1 -26.95 37.11 20.28
N THR A 2 -26.49 35.89 20.56
CA THR A 2 -25.12 35.44 20.33
C THR A 2 -25.25 33.94 20.12
N MET A 3 -25.21 33.51 18.87
CA MET A 3 -25.22 32.09 18.50
C MET A 3 -23.83 31.53 18.80
N MET A 4 -23.76 30.50 19.65
CA MET A 4 -22.56 29.67 19.79
C MET A 4 -22.67 28.50 18.82
N THR A 5 -21.73 28.43 17.89
CA THR A 5 -21.49 27.31 16.99
C THR A 5 -20.60 26.27 17.67
N THR A 6 -21.04 25.01 17.63
CA THR A 6 -20.36 23.79 18.07
C THR A 6 -19.11 23.45 17.22
N PRO A 7 -18.09 22.79 17.78
CA PRO A 7 -16.91 22.33 17.04
C PRO A 7 -17.19 21.03 16.26
N PRO A 8 -16.45 20.75 15.16
CA PRO A 8 -16.68 19.59 14.30
C PRO A 8 -16.06 18.29 14.86
N LEU A 9 -16.76 17.20 14.59
CA LEU A 9 -16.42 15.79 14.88
C LEU A 9 -15.35 15.28 13.92
N ASP A 10 -14.41 14.50 14.46
CA ASP A 10 -13.42 13.69 13.75
C ASP A 10 -14.13 12.67 12.83
N GLN A 11 -13.75 12.67 11.54
CA GLN A 11 -14.09 11.63 10.58
C GLN A 11 -12.87 10.72 10.40
N GLU A 12 -12.93 9.54 10.99
CA GLU A 12 -11.98 8.44 10.76
C GLU A 12 -12.32 7.70 9.45
N ASP A 13 -11.32 7.63 8.57
CA ASP A 13 -10.97 6.56 7.62
C ASP A 13 -12.07 5.65 7.04
N GLU A 14 -12.57 5.99 5.84
CA GLU A 14 -13.25 5.06 4.95
C GLU A 14 -12.22 4.20 4.17
N GLU A 15 -11.95 2.97 4.64
CA GLU A 15 -11.30 1.94 3.83
C GLU A 15 -12.29 1.35 2.78
N MET A 16 -11.89 1.41 1.51
CA MET A 16 -12.67 0.95 0.37
C MET A 16 -12.84 -0.58 0.32
N LEU A 17 -14.10 -0.99 0.25
CA LEU A 17 -14.62 -2.36 0.15
C LEU A 17 -14.12 -3.13 -1.10
N VAL A 18 -13.68 -4.38 -0.88
CA VAL A 18 -13.38 -5.38 -1.91
C VAL A 18 -14.59 -6.34 -2.06
N PRO A 19 -15.12 -6.62 -3.27
CA PRO A 19 -16.09 -7.69 -3.45
C PRO A 19 -15.39 -9.04 -3.66
N HIS A 20 -15.71 -10.02 -2.81
CA HIS A 20 -15.36 -11.43 -3.00
C HIS A 20 -16.30 -12.09 -4.02
N SER A 21 -15.77 -12.97 -4.89
CA SER A 21 -16.57 -13.90 -5.68
C SER A 21 -15.93 -15.28 -5.71
N ASP A 22 -16.81 -16.29 -5.68
CA ASP A 22 -16.59 -17.68 -5.26
C ASP A 22 -15.76 -18.53 -6.23
N PHE A 23 -14.86 -19.35 -5.68
CA PHE A 23 -14.22 -20.46 -6.40
C PHE A 23 -14.82 -21.80 -5.96
N VAL A 24 -15.30 -22.56 -6.93
CA VAL A 24 -15.79 -23.93 -6.80
C VAL A 24 -14.62 -24.91 -6.96
N GLU A 25 -14.52 -25.87 -6.04
CA GLU A 25 -13.51 -26.93 -5.99
C GLU A 25 -13.62 -27.98 -7.11
N GLY A 26 -12.47 -28.55 -7.46
CA GLY A 26 -12.34 -29.83 -8.17
C GLY A 26 -10.89 -30.33 -8.11
N PRO A 27 -10.60 -31.53 -7.56
CA PRO A 27 -9.25 -31.94 -7.17
C PRO A 27 -8.55 -32.82 -8.21
N GLN A 28 -7.21 -32.80 -8.26
CA GLN A 28 -6.39 -34.00 -8.48
C GLN A 28 -4.91 -33.76 -8.11
N PRO A 29 -4.20 -34.80 -7.62
CA PRO A 29 -2.95 -34.67 -6.89
C PRO A 29 -1.72 -34.82 -7.80
N MET A 30 -0.64 -34.09 -7.52
CA MET A 30 0.69 -34.46 -8.01
C MET A 30 1.70 -34.41 -6.88
N GLU A 31 2.26 -35.59 -6.62
CA GLU A 31 3.32 -35.89 -5.67
C GLU A 31 4.57 -35.05 -5.94
N VAL A 32 5.09 -34.42 -4.89
CA VAL A 32 6.37 -33.71 -4.93
C VAL A 32 7.46 -34.74 -4.59
N VAL A 33 8.10 -35.29 -5.62
CA VAL A 33 9.36 -36.02 -5.47
C VAL A 33 10.50 -35.01 -5.64
N ALA A 34 11.21 -34.74 -4.55
CA ALA A 34 12.40 -33.93 -4.55
C ALA A 34 13.55 -34.66 -5.27
N GLN A 35 14.13 -34.05 -6.30
CA GLN A 35 15.46 -34.37 -6.79
C GLN A 35 16.29 -33.08 -6.84
N ALA A 36 17.42 -33.11 -6.14
CA ALA A 36 18.46 -32.11 -6.16
C ALA A 36 19.41 -32.41 -7.34
N GLU A 37 19.87 -31.38 -8.06
CA GLU A 37 21.18 -31.29 -8.75
C GLU A 37 21.33 -29.93 -9.52
N PRO A 38 22.52 -29.53 -10.03
CA PRO A 38 23.39 -28.52 -9.42
C PRO A 38 23.58 -27.24 -10.28
N ALA A 39 24.40 -26.31 -9.78
CA ALA A 39 24.74 -25.04 -10.41
C ALA A 39 25.12 -25.13 -11.90
N SER A 40 24.48 -24.30 -12.74
CA SER A 40 24.90 -24.05 -14.12
C SER A 40 24.91 -22.55 -14.44
N THR A 41 26.04 -22.12 -14.97
CA THR A 41 26.36 -20.83 -15.61
C THR A 41 25.24 -20.30 -16.51
N VAL A 42 24.90 -19.01 -16.35
CA VAL A 42 23.88 -18.32 -17.15
C VAL A 42 24.51 -17.86 -18.47
N GLU A 43 24.26 -18.61 -19.54
CA GLU A 43 24.43 -18.11 -20.91
C GLU A 43 23.17 -17.31 -21.33
N ASN A 44 23.40 -16.22 -22.06
CA ASN A 44 22.41 -15.31 -22.62
C ASN A 44 21.27 -16.04 -23.36
N GLN A 45 20.03 -15.91 -22.88
CA GLN A 45 18.85 -16.13 -23.72
C GLN A 45 18.48 -14.83 -24.47
N PRO A 46 18.16 -14.90 -25.77
CA PRO A 46 17.73 -13.74 -26.55
C PRO A 46 16.35 -13.25 -26.09
N VAL A 47 16.15 -11.93 -26.18
CA VAL A 47 14.89 -11.24 -25.91
C VAL A 47 13.81 -11.79 -26.85
N GLU A 48 12.75 -12.42 -26.32
CA GLU A 48 11.57 -12.77 -27.12
C GLU A 48 10.80 -11.49 -27.48
N ASP A 49 10.60 -11.24 -28.78
CA ASP A 49 9.77 -10.15 -29.27
C ASP A 49 8.33 -10.28 -28.73
N PRO A 50 7.64 -9.17 -28.42
CA PRO A 50 6.26 -9.23 -27.94
C PRO A 50 5.37 -9.91 -28.99
N PRO A 51 4.47 -10.82 -28.58
CA PRO A 51 3.64 -11.57 -29.51
C PRO A 51 2.77 -10.60 -30.33
N SER A 52 2.98 -10.61 -31.64
CA SER A 52 2.27 -9.78 -32.61
C SER A 52 1.64 -10.65 -33.69
N SER A 53 0.54 -10.17 -34.26
CA SER A 53 -0.13 -10.83 -35.37
C SER A 53 -0.87 -9.82 -36.24
N ARG A 54 -1.01 -10.15 -37.52
CA ARG A 54 -1.77 -9.40 -38.50
C ARG A 54 -2.94 -10.25 -38.99
N PHE A 55 -4.14 -9.72 -38.81
CA PHE A 55 -5.40 -10.36 -39.18
C PHE A 55 -6.06 -9.58 -40.32
N THR A 56 -6.45 -10.27 -41.39
CA THR A 56 -7.13 -9.68 -42.54
C THR A 56 -8.54 -10.24 -42.63
N TRP A 57 -9.53 -9.36 -42.73
CA TRP A 57 -10.95 -9.68 -42.83
C TRP A 57 -11.52 -9.15 -44.14
N THR A 58 -11.98 -10.07 -44.98
CA THR A 58 -12.65 -9.75 -46.26
C THR A 58 -14.15 -9.86 -46.08
N ILE A 59 -14.88 -8.81 -46.44
CA ILE A 59 -16.32 -8.71 -46.26
C ILE A 59 -16.98 -8.55 -47.63
N ASP A 60 -17.63 -9.60 -48.09
CA ASP A 60 -18.38 -9.60 -49.36
C ASP A 60 -19.79 -9.02 -49.18
N ASN A 61 -20.32 -8.45 -50.24
CA ASN A 61 -21.64 -7.81 -50.27
C ASN A 61 -21.80 -6.71 -49.18
N PHE A 62 -20.75 -5.93 -48.95
CA PHE A 62 -20.67 -4.97 -47.84
C PHE A 62 -21.83 -3.97 -47.84
N SER A 63 -22.23 -3.47 -49.01
CA SER A 63 -23.35 -2.53 -49.16
C SER A 63 -24.69 -3.11 -48.71
N ARG A 64 -24.83 -4.44 -48.65
CA ARG A 64 -26.05 -5.13 -48.22
C ARG A 64 -26.11 -5.39 -46.71
N LEU A 65 -25.05 -5.06 -45.96
CA LEU A 65 -25.03 -5.22 -44.50
C LEU A 65 -26.05 -4.27 -43.84
N ASN A 66 -27.16 -4.85 -43.36
CA ASN A 66 -28.24 -4.13 -42.67
C ASN A 66 -28.15 -4.23 -41.14
N THR A 67 -27.12 -4.86 -40.60
CA THR A 67 -26.94 -4.99 -39.15
C THR A 67 -26.33 -3.72 -38.55
N LYS A 68 -26.75 -3.37 -37.33
CA LYS A 68 -26.18 -2.23 -36.58
C LYS A 68 -24.70 -2.45 -36.27
N LYS A 69 -24.34 -3.69 -35.91
CA LYS A 69 -22.98 -4.13 -35.62
C LYS A 69 -22.65 -5.40 -36.39
N HIS A 70 -21.40 -5.57 -36.77
CA HIS A 70 -20.89 -6.76 -37.46
C HIS A 70 -19.52 -7.12 -36.89
N TYR A 71 -19.29 -8.41 -36.63
CA TYR A 71 -18.07 -8.92 -36.01
C TYR A 71 -17.31 -9.81 -37.00
N SER A 72 -15.98 -9.75 -36.97
CA SER A 72 -15.12 -10.69 -37.68
C SER A 72 -15.06 -12.05 -36.97
N ASP A 73 -14.42 -13.02 -37.63
CA ASP A 73 -13.92 -14.22 -36.97
C ASP A 73 -12.92 -13.88 -35.85
N VAL A 74 -12.80 -14.79 -34.89
CA VAL A 74 -11.90 -14.66 -33.75
C VAL A 74 -10.49 -15.08 -34.16
N PHE A 75 -9.49 -14.26 -33.82
CA PHE A 75 -8.08 -14.55 -34.01
C PHE A 75 -7.32 -14.47 -32.67
N VAL A 76 -6.20 -15.16 -32.57
CA VAL A 76 -5.44 -15.31 -31.32
C VAL A 76 -4.10 -14.62 -31.41
N VAL A 77 -3.79 -13.76 -30.45
CA VAL A 77 -2.49 -13.08 -30.30
C VAL A 77 -2.08 -13.12 -28.84
N GLY A 78 -0.87 -13.59 -28.54
CA GLY A 78 -0.36 -13.68 -27.16
C GLY A 78 -1.29 -14.44 -26.22
N SER A 79 -1.82 -15.59 -26.68
CA SER A 79 -2.84 -16.44 -26.04
C SER A 79 -4.23 -15.81 -25.78
N TYR A 80 -4.45 -14.56 -26.18
CA TYR A 80 -5.73 -13.86 -26.05
C TYR A 80 -6.57 -13.90 -27.33
N LYS A 81 -7.89 -13.98 -27.18
CA LYS A 81 -8.87 -14.02 -28.28
C LYS A 81 -9.36 -12.61 -28.62
N TRP A 82 -9.14 -12.20 -29.85
CA TRP A 82 -9.50 -10.89 -30.38
C TRP A 82 -10.47 -11.04 -31.55
N ARG A 83 -11.27 -10.02 -31.82
CA ARG A 83 -12.07 -9.89 -33.05
C ARG A 83 -12.22 -8.42 -33.42
N VAL A 84 -12.49 -8.14 -34.69
CA VAL A 84 -12.81 -6.79 -35.17
C VAL A 84 -14.32 -6.59 -35.09
N LEU A 85 -14.75 -5.44 -34.58
CA LEU A 85 -16.14 -4.99 -34.53
C LEU A 85 -16.30 -3.75 -35.42
N ILE A 86 -17.25 -3.79 -36.35
CA ILE A 86 -17.61 -2.64 -37.18
C ILE A 86 -19.08 -2.24 -37.05
N PHE A 87 -19.33 -0.95 -37.28
CA PHE A 87 -20.65 -0.40 -37.55
C PHE A 87 -20.66 0.10 -39.00
N PRO A 88 -21.13 -0.71 -39.97
CA PRO A 88 -20.95 -0.44 -41.40
C PRO A 88 -21.72 0.79 -41.90
N LYS A 89 -22.77 1.20 -41.18
CA LYS A 89 -23.54 2.44 -41.39
C LYS A 89 -23.28 3.49 -40.31
N GLY A 90 -22.28 3.25 -39.47
CA GLY A 90 -21.85 4.11 -38.37
C GLY A 90 -22.55 3.92 -37.03
N ASN A 91 -21.84 4.31 -35.97
CA ASN A 91 -22.29 4.27 -34.59
C ASN A 91 -22.77 5.67 -34.15
N ASN A 92 -24.00 6.04 -34.57
CA ASN A 92 -24.56 7.39 -34.39
C ASN A 92 -23.78 8.51 -35.08
N VAL A 93 -22.98 8.18 -36.11
CA VAL A 93 -22.19 9.10 -36.93
C VAL A 93 -22.19 8.64 -38.39
N ASP A 94 -22.00 9.54 -39.36
CA ASP A 94 -21.95 9.19 -40.80
C ASP A 94 -20.59 8.67 -41.27
N HIS A 95 -19.96 7.83 -40.45
CA HIS A 95 -18.64 7.23 -40.69
C HIS A 95 -18.72 5.72 -40.45
N LEU A 96 -17.89 4.95 -41.15
CA LEU A 96 -17.56 3.59 -40.71
C LEU A 96 -16.93 3.69 -39.32
N SER A 97 -17.49 2.99 -38.34
CA SER A 97 -16.89 2.86 -37.02
C SER A 97 -16.23 1.49 -36.89
N MET A 98 -15.03 1.42 -36.31
CA MET A 98 -14.26 0.18 -36.24
C MET A 98 -13.49 0.09 -34.92
N TYR A 99 -13.58 -1.06 -34.28
CA TYR A 99 -13.04 -1.35 -32.95
C TYR A 99 -12.36 -2.71 -32.94
N LEU A 100 -11.34 -2.85 -32.09
CA LEU A 100 -10.82 -4.15 -31.66
C LEU A 100 -11.59 -4.55 -30.40
N ASP A 101 -12.06 -5.80 -30.34
CA ASP A 101 -12.88 -6.31 -29.23
C ASP A 101 -12.29 -7.61 -28.68
N VAL A 102 -12.41 -7.78 -27.36
CA VAL A 102 -12.02 -9.00 -26.65
C VAL A 102 -13.13 -10.04 -26.79
N ALA A 103 -12.93 -11.00 -27.69
CA ALA A 103 -13.98 -11.90 -28.16
C ALA A 103 -14.60 -12.77 -27.04
N ASP A 104 -13.80 -13.11 -26.03
CA ASP A 104 -14.17 -13.94 -24.89
C ASP A 104 -14.53 -13.13 -23.64
N SER A 105 -14.61 -11.79 -23.72
CA SER A 105 -14.93 -10.89 -22.60
C SER A 105 -16.09 -11.36 -21.70
N PRO A 106 -17.25 -11.83 -22.23
CA PRO A 106 -18.36 -12.29 -21.40
C PRO A 106 -18.08 -13.54 -20.55
N THR A 107 -17.00 -14.28 -20.87
CA THR A 107 -16.61 -15.53 -20.21
C THR A 107 -15.37 -15.39 -19.33
N LEU A 108 -14.74 -14.22 -19.32
CA LEU A 108 -13.54 -13.96 -18.52
C LEU A 108 -13.92 -13.66 -17.06
N GLN A 109 -13.06 -14.09 -16.13
CA GLN A 109 -13.24 -13.87 -14.69
C GLN A 109 -13.22 -12.38 -14.33
N TYR A 110 -13.89 -12.03 -13.23
CA TYR A 110 -13.92 -10.66 -12.72
C TYR A 110 -12.49 -10.13 -12.48
N GLY A 111 -12.19 -8.92 -12.97
CA GLY A 111 -10.88 -8.26 -12.81
C GLY A 111 -9.86 -8.51 -13.94
N TRP A 112 -10.23 -9.17 -15.03
CA TRP A 112 -9.32 -9.37 -16.16
C TRP A 112 -8.89 -8.03 -16.80
N SER A 113 -7.63 -7.98 -17.25
CA SER A 113 -7.05 -6.86 -17.98
C SER A 113 -6.11 -7.35 -19.08
N ARG A 114 -6.17 -6.75 -20.27
CA ARG A 114 -5.27 -7.05 -21.40
C ARG A 114 -4.79 -5.75 -22.02
N TYR A 115 -3.48 -5.56 -22.14
CA TYR A 115 -2.93 -4.40 -22.83
C TYR A 115 -2.48 -4.78 -24.23
N ALA A 116 -2.97 -4.04 -25.23
CA ALA A 116 -2.54 -4.21 -26.60
C ALA A 116 -2.29 -2.86 -27.27
N GLN A 117 -1.23 -2.81 -28.06
CA GLN A 117 -1.02 -1.79 -29.07
C GLN A 117 -1.50 -2.37 -30.40
N PHE A 118 -2.33 -1.65 -31.13
CA PHE A 118 -2.92 -2.18 -32.36
C PHE A 118 -3.17 -1.11 -33.43
N SER A 119 -3.19 -1.53 -34.68
CA SER A 119 -3.62 -0.74 -35.82
C SER A 119 -4.82 -1.36 -36.50
N LEU A 120 -5.73 -0.52 -36.99
CA LEU A 120 -6.89 -0.93 -37.78
C LEU A 120 -6.85 -0.20 -39.13
N SER A 121 -7.09 -0.92 -40.21
CA SER A 121 -6.93 -0.42 -41.57
C SER A 121 -8.09 -0.83 -42.48
N VAL A 122 -8.49 0.07 -43.39
CA VAL A 122 -9.33 -0.25 -44.56
C VAL A 122 -8.44 -0.19 -45.79
N ILE A 123 -8.27 -1.34 -46.45
CA ILE A 123 -7.34 -1.52 -47.56
C ILE A 123 -7.88 -0.87 -48.82
N ASN A 124 -7.05 -0.06 -49.47
CA ASN A 124 -7.33 0.42 -50.82
C ASN A 124 -6.93 -0.64 -51.84
N GLN A 125 -7.89 -1.25 -52.50
CA GLN A 125 -7.71 -2.40 -53.38
C GLN A 125 -7.17 -2.03 -54.78
N ILE A 126 -7.14 -0.73 -55.12
CA ILE A 126 -6.61 -0.22 -56.40
C ILE A 126 -5.17 0.29 -56.20
N HIS A 127 -4.94 1.01 -55.10
CA HIS A 127 -3.69 1.70 -54.82
C HIS A 127 -3.34 1.59 -53.34
N ASN A 128 -2.53 0.59 -52.98
CA ASN A 128 -2.19 0.28 -51.57
C ASN A 128 -1.63 1.47 -50.77
N LYS A 129 -0.99 2.46 -51.43
CA LYS A 129 -0.48 3.68 -50.77
C LYS A 129 -1.57 4.58 -50.17
N TYR A 130 -2.82 4.40 -50.56
CA TYR A 130 -3.97 5.15 -50.04
C TYR A 130 -4.79 4.34 -49.02
N THR A 131 -4.30 3.20 -48.56
CA THR A 131 -4.88 2.47 -47.43
C THR A 131 -4.96 3.38 -46.21
N ILE A 132 -6.14 3.47 -45.60
CA ILE A 132 -6.35 4.27 -44.39
C ILE A 132 -6.07 3.38 -43.20
N ARG A 133 -5.09 3.77 -42.37
CA ARG A 133 -4.66 3.07 -41.17
C ARG A 133 -4.71 4.03 -39.98
N LYS A 134 -5.25 3.59 -38.85
CA LYS A 134 -5.20 4.31 -37.57
C LYS A 134 -4.63 3.40 -36.49
N GLU A 135 -3.78 3.95 -35.62
CA GLU A 135 -3.09 3.21 -34.56
C GLU A 135 -3.48 3.73 -33.20
N THR A 136 -3.54 2.85 -32.21
CA THR A 136 -3.82 3.19 -30.82
C THR A 136 -3.29 2.10 -29.88
N GLN A 137 -3.39 2.35 -28.58
CA GLN A 137 -3.10 1.38 -27.54
C GLN A 137 -4.15 1.49 -26.45
N HIS A 138 -4.52 0.37 -25.84
CA HIS A 138 -5.54 0.36 -24.82
C HIS A 138 -5.39 -0.80 -23.84
N GLN A 139 -5.89 -0.59 -22.62
CA GLN A 139 -6.00 -1.60 -21.58
C GLN A 139 -7.45 -2.09 -21.50
N PHE A 140 -7.73 -3.16 -22.22
CA PHE A 140 -9.04 -3.81 -22.27
C PHE A 140 -9.38 -4.45 -20.94
N ASN A 141 -10.63 -4.31 -20.50
CA ASN A 141 -11.14 -4.86 -19.25
C ASN A 141 -12.65 -5.12 -19.34
N ALA A 142 -13.27 -5.59 -18.26
CA ALA A 142 -14.70 -5.93 -18.25
C ALA A 142 -15.64 -4.74 -18.54
N ARG A 143 -15.23 -3.50 -18.27
CA ARG A 143 -16.01 -2.29 -18.57
C ARG A 143 -15.75 -1.79 -20.00
N GLU A 144 -14.52 -1.94 -20.46
CA GLU A 144 -14.04 -1.46 -21.77
C GLU A 144 -13.47 -2.65 -22.54
N SER A 145 -14.37 -3.54 -23.01
CA SER A 145 -13.96 -4.77 -23.71
C SER A 145 -13.61 -4.53 -25.18
N ASP A 146 -14.04 -3.40 -25.73
CA ASP A 146 -13.73 -2.94 -27.08
C ASP A 146 -13.20 -1.52 -27.08
N TRP A 147 -12.28 -1.24 -28.01
CA TRP A 147 -11.65 0.07 -28.17
C TRP A 147 -11.28 0.32 -29.63
N GLY A 148 -11.39 1.56 -30.08
CA GLY A 148 -11.13 1.92 -31.48
C GLY A 148 -11.69 3.28 -31.86
N PHE A 149 -12.21 3.38 -33.08
CA PHE A 149 -12.50 4.64 -33.72
C PHE A 149 -13.96 4.73 -34.17
N THR A 150 -14.74 5.57 -33.49
CA THR A 150 -16.15 5.85 -33.85
C THR A 150 -16.25 6.53 -35.22
N SER A 151 -15.31 7.42 -35.55
CA SER A 151 -15.18 8.05 -36.87
C SER A 151 -13.92 7.54 -37.58
N PHE A 152 -13.94 6.30 -38.07
CA PHE A 152 -12.78 5.71 -38.75
C PHE A 152 -12.61 6.29 -40.17
N MET A 153 -13.64 6.15 -41.01
CA MET A 153 -13.64 6.62 -42.41
C MET A 153 -15.03 7.16 -42.78
N PRO A 154 -15.15 8.31 -43.46
CA PRO A 154 -16.45 8.81 -43.93
C PRO A 154 -17.13 7.81 -44.87
N LEU A 155 -18.43 7.55 -44.68
CA LEU A 155 -19.14 6.60 -45.52
C LEU A 155 -19.17 7.05 -46.99
N VAL A 156 -19.22 8.36 -47.24
CA VAL A 156 -19.18 8.93 -48.59
C VAL A 156 -17.88 8.56 -49.34
N GLU A 157 -16.75 8.44 -48.64
CA GLU A 157 -15.48 8.04 -49.25
C GLU A 157 -15.37 6.52 -49.41
N LEU A 158 -15.89 5.76 -48.44
CA LEU A 158 -15.91 4.30 -48.48
C LEU A 158 -16.71 3.77 -49.67
N TYR A 159 -17.88 4.36 -49.93
CA TYR A 159 -18.79 3.92 -50.99
C TYR A 159 -18.53 4.56 -52.36
N ASP A 160 -17.58 5.49 -52.47
CA ASP A 160 -17.19 6.08 -53.76
C ASP A 160 -16.40 5.06 -54.58
N PRO A 161 -16.93 4.57 -55.72
CA PRO A 161 -16.26 3.55 -56.54
C PRO A 161 -14.91 4.01 -57.10
N SER A 162 -14.67 5.32 -57.20
CA SER A 162 -13.40 5.88 -57.68
C SER A 162 -12.28 5.84 -56.64
N ARG A 163 -12.62 5.67 -55.36
CA ARG A 163 -11.67 5.69 -54.24
C ARG A 163 -11.02 4.33 -53.97
N GLY A 164 -11.62 3.22 -54.40
CA GLY A 164 -10.99 1.89 -54.36
C GLY A 164 -11.04 1.15 -53.02
N TYR A 165 -11.84 1.62 -52.04
CA TYR A 165 -12.02 0.93 -50.75
C TYR A 165 -13.08 -0.18 -50.81
N LEU A 166 -14.11 0.01 -51.65
CA LEU A 166 -15.15 -0.98 -51.94
C LEU A 166 -15.09 -1.39 -53.41
N VAL A 167 -14.55 -2.58 -53.69
CA VAL A 167 -14.39 -3.11 -55.06
C VAL A 167 -15.20 -4.40 -55.19
N ASN A 168 -16.04 -4.49 -56.23
CA ASN A 168 -17.00 -5.61 -56.41
C ASN A 168 -17.90 -5.84 -55.19
N ASP A 169 -18.27 -4.76 -54.48
CA ASP A 169 -19.01 -4.81 -53.21
C ASP A 169 -18.28 -5.59 -52.08
N THR A 170 -16.96 -5.71 -52.19
CA THR A 170 -16.09 -6.34 -51.19
C THR A 170 -15.22 -5.28 -50.51
N CYS A 171 -15.19 -5.28 -49.17
CA CYS A 171 -14.35 -4.42 -48.34
C CYS A 171 -13.32 -5.28 -47.60
N ILE A 172 -12.06 -4.84 -47.56
CA ILE A 172 -10.97 -5.55 -46.87
C ILE A 172 -10.48 -4.71 -45.69
N ILE A 173 -10.57 -5.29 -44.50
CA ILE A 173 -10.11 -4.71 -43.24
C ILE A 173 -8.89 -5.47 -42.74
N GLU A 174 -7.92 -4.76 -42.19
CA GLU A 174 -6.73 -5.35 -41.58
C GLU A 174 -6.56 -4.85 -40.14
N ALA A 175 -6.25 -5.75 -39.22
CA ALA A 175 -5.94 -5.47 -37.82
C ALA A 175 -4.56 -6.03 -37.48
N GLU A 176 -3.62 -5.17 -37.10
CA GLU A 176 -2.34 -5.60 -36.51
C GLU A 176 -2.42 -5.41 -35.01
N VAL A 177 -2.17 -6.47 -34.23
CA VAL A 177 -2.26 -6.45 -32.77
C VAL A 177 -0.94 -6.91 -32.19
N VAL A 178 -0.40 -6.12 -31.27
CA VAL A 178 0.78 -6.42 -30.47
C VAL A 178 0.35 -6.51 -29.01
N VAL A 179 0.34 -7.71 -28.46
CA VAL A 179 -0.01 -7.94 -27.06
C VAL A 179 1.23 -7.70 -26.22
N ARG A 180 1.15 -6.73 -25.30
CA ARG A 180 2.16 -6.61 -24.24
C ARG A 180 1.61 -7.27 -23.00
N ARG A 181 2.42 -8.11 -22.35
CA ARG A 181 2.08 -8.60 -21.02
C ARG A 181 1.93 -7.38 -20.11
N VAL A 182 0.71 -7.16 -19.61
CA VAL A 182 0.55 -6.37 -18.40
C VAL A 182 1.20 -7.21 -17.32
N LEU A 183 2.36 -6.77 -16.86
CA LEU A 183 2.95 -7.30 -15.63
C LEU A 183 1.94 -6.98 -14.53
N ASP A 184 1.29 -8.00 -14.00
CA ASP A 184 0.40 -7.88 -12.85
C ASP A 184 1.12 -7.06 -11.78
N TYR A 185 0.56 -5.89 -11.46
CA TYR A 185 1.17 -4.92 -10.54
C TYR A 185 1.50 -5.56 -9.18
N TRP A 186 0.74 -6.60 -8.82
CA TRP A 186 0.83 -7.31 -7.54
C TRP A 186 1.78 -8.52 -7.54
N THR A 187 2.17 -9.05 -8.69
CA THR A 187 3.03 -10.27 -8.78
C THR A 187 4.35 -10.02 -9.50
N TYR A 188 4.68 -8.76 -9.80
CA TYR A 188 5.95 -8.41 -10.44
C TYR A 188 7.12 -8.55 -9.46
N ASP A 189 7.99 -9.54 -9.71
CA ASP A 189 9.22 -9.74 -8.95
C ASP A 189 10.38 -8.98 -9.64
N SER A 190 10.68 -7.79 -9.12
CA SER A 190 11.78 -6.94 -9.61
C SER A 190 13.12 -7.69 -9.65
N LYS A 191 13.42 -8.51 -8.63
CA LYS A 191 14.70 -9.22 -8.52
C LYS A 191 14.81 -10.27 -9.62
N LYS A 192 13.75 -11.05 -9.84
CA LYS A 192 13.72 -12.10 -10.85
C LYS A 192 13.82 -11.55 -12.27
N GLU A 193 13.12 -10.45 -12.57
CA GLU A 193 13.03 -9.90 -13.93
C GLU A 193 14.26 -9.03 -14.31
N THR A 194 14.87 -8.36 -13.33
CA THR A 194 15.94 -7.38 -13.57
C THR A 194 17.28 -7.67 -12.89
N GLY A 195 17.30 -8.52 -11.86
CA GLY A 195 18.44 -8.72 -10.97
C GLY A 195 18.54 -7.71 -9.82
N TYR A 196 17.69 -6.67 -9.82
CA TYR A 196 17.72 -5.57 -8.86
C TYR A 196 16.40 -5.47 -8.07
N VAL A 197 16.49 -4.94 -6.85
CA VAL A 197 15.32 -4.69 -5.98
C VAL A 197 15.07 -3.19 -5.81
N GLY A 198 13.78 -2.87 -5.66
CA GLY A 198 13.32 -1.52 -5.40
C GLY A 198 13.37 -1.11 -3.92
N LEU A 199 13.00 0.14 -3.66
CA LEU A 199 12.83 0.70 -2.33
C LEU A 199 11.34 0.96 -2.05
N LYS A 200 10.89 0.63 -0.84
CA LYS A 200 9.50 0.90 -0.45
C LYS A 200 9.22 2.38 -0.34
N ASN A 201 8.18 2.83 -1.02
CA ASN A 201 7.66 4.18 -0.84
C ASN A 201 6.93 4.27 0.50
N GLN A 202 7.31 5.23 1.34
CA GLN A 202 6.68 5.49 2.64
C GLN A 202 5.82 6.75 2.61
N GLY A 203 5.17 7.03 1.48
CA GLY A 203 4.31 8.18 1.26
C GLY A 203 4.98 9.20 0.35
N ALA A 204 5.87 10.03 0.90
CA ALA A 204 6.55 11.09 0.14
C ALA A 204 8.07 10.87 -0.02
N THR A 205 8.59 9.66 0.23
CA THR A 205 10.04 9.39 0.22
C THR A 205 10.63 9.10 -1.16
N CYS A 206 9.85 9.23 -2.24
CA CYS A 206 10.26 8.83 -3.59
C CYS A 206 11.49 9.62 -4.10
N TYR A 207 11.61 10.90 -3.75
CA TYR A 207 12.77 11.72 -4.09
C TYR A 207 14.06 11.17 -3.44
N MET A 208 13.99 10.77 -2.16
CA MET A 208 15.09 10.11 -1.47
C MET A 208 15.39 8.73 -2.07
N ASN A 209 14.36 7.95 -2.41
CA ASN A 209 14.54 6.63 -3.00
C ASN A 209 15.31 6.69 -4.34
N SER A 210 14.95 7.64 -5.21
CA SER A 210 15.66 7.84 -6.49
C SER A 210 17.14 8.21 -6.30
N LEU A 211 17.46 9.06 -5.31
CA LEU A 211 18.83 9.44 -4.97
C LEU A 211 19.61 8.25 -4.39
N LEU A 212 19.02 7.51 -3.44
CA LEU A 212 19.66 6.37 -2.81
C LEU A 212 19.96 5.25 -3.82
N GLN A 213 19.03 4.99 -4.75
CA GLN A 213 19.26 4.04 -5.85
C GLN A 213 20.41 4.52 -6.74
N THR A 214 20.48 5.81 -7.05
CA THR A 214 21.57 6.39 -7.85
C THR A 214 22.92 6.20 -7.17
N LEU A 215 23.04 6.56 -5.88
CA LEU A 215 24.27 6.41 -5.10
C LEU A 215 24.66 4.95 -4.89
N TYR A 216 23.70 4.05 -4.65
CA TYR A 216 23.94 2.61 -4.50
C TYR A 216 24.56 2.00 -5.75
N HIS A 217 24.12 2.45 -6.94
CA HIS A 217 24.63 1.99 -8.24
C HIS A 217 25.92 2.71 -8.67
N ILE A 218 26.61 3.39 -7.76
CA ILE A 218 28.01 3.80 -7.87
C ILE A 218 28.83 2.83 -7.00
N PRO A 219 29.39 1.74 -7.56
CA PRO A 219 29.99 0.67 -6.78
C PRO A 219 31.14 1.12 -5.85
N TYR A 220 31.97 2.06 -6.30
CA TYR A 220 33.03 2.63 -5.47
C TYR A 220 32.49 3.37 -4.24
N PHE A 221 31.37 4.10 -4.38
CA PHE A 221 30.69 4.72 -3.24
C PHE A 221 30.12 3.66 -2.29
N ARG A 222 29.44 2.65 -2.83
CA ARG A 222 28.91 1.51 -2.04
C ARG A 222 30.01 0.80 -1.24
N LYS A 223 31.18 0.57 -1.86
CA LYS A 223 32.34 -0.02 -1.20
C LYS A 223 32.85 0.84 -0.05
N ALA A 224 32.95 2.16 -0.26
CA ALA A 224 33.34 3.08 0.80
C ALA A 224 32.36 3.06 1.99
N VAL A 225 31.05 2.96 1.70
CA VAL A 225 30.02 2.83 2.73
C VAL A 225 30.23 1.55 3.57
N TYR A 226 30.56 0.42 2.96
CA TYR A 226 30.81 -0.83 3.70
C TYR A 226 32.06 -0.79 4.57
N HIS A 227 33.06 0.03 4.23
CA HIS A 227 34.27 0.20 5.03
C HIS A 227 34.17 1.29 6.11
N MET A 228 33.03 1.98 6.24
CA MET A 228 32.82 2.90 7.36
C MET A 228 32.81 2.14 8.71
N PRO A 229 33.48 2.65 9.75
CA PRO A 229 33.53 1.98 11.04
C PRO A 229 32.17 2.04 11.73
N THR A 230 31.62 0.87 12.01
CA THR A 230 30.42 0.68 12.83
C THR A 230 30.69 -0.38 13.87
N THR A 231 30.12 -0.22 15.06
CA THR A 231 30.32 -1.15 16.19
C THR A 231 29.09 -2.04 16.39
N GLU A 232 29.27 -3.15 17.12
CA GLU A 232 28.15 -4.04 17.47
C GLU A 232 27.08 -3.36 18.33
N ASN A 233 27.46 -2.32 19.08
CA ASN A 233 26.56 -1.57 19.96
C ASN A 233 25.75 -0.48 19.24
N ASP A 234 26.08 -0.18 17.98
CA ASP A 234 25.38 0.86 17.23
C ASP A 234 23.95 0.41 16.90
N MET A 235 22.99 1.32 17.09
CA MET A 235 21.61 1.13 16.68
C MET A 235 21.38 1.78 15.30
N PRO A 236 20.78 1.09 14.31
CA PRO A 236 20.60 1.64 12.97
C PRO A 236 19.80 2.94 12.99
N SER A 237 18.78 3.04 13.85
CA SER A 237 17.97 4.26 14.00
C SER A 237 18.72 5.46 14.59
N GLY A 238 19.91 5.27 15.17
CA GLY A 238 20.74 6.34 15.74
C GLY A 238 22.07 6.55 15.00
N SER A 239 22.35 5.77 13.95
CA SER A 239 23.62 5.78 13.23
C SER A 239 23.39 5.73 11.72
N ILE A 240 23.58 6.87 11.05
CA ILE A 240 23.46 7.00 9.59
C ILE A 240 24.38 6.02 8.85
N PRO A 241 25.67 5.85 9.22
CA PRO A 241 26.53 4.86 8.58
C PRO A 241 25.97 3.44 8.65
N LEU A 242 25.49 3.02 9.82
CA LEU A 242 24.93 1.69 10.01
C LEU A 242 23.60 1.52 9.26
N ALA A 243 22.73 2.52 9.28
CA ALA A 243 21.48 2.51 8.52
C ALA A 243 21.74 2.36 7.01
N LEU A 244 22.71 3.11 6.48
CA LEU A 244 23.08 3.06 5.07
C LEU A 244 23.74 1.72 4.69
N GLN A 245 24.65 1.21 5.54
CA GLN A 245 25.24 -0.13 5.38
C GLN A 245 24.18 -1.22 5.36
N SER A 246 23.24 -1.16 6.31
CA SER A 246 22.12 -2.10 6.41
C SER A 246 21.22 -2.02 5.18
N LEU A 247 20.91 -0.81 4.70
CA LEU A 247 20.12 -0.58 3.50
C LEU A 247 20.81 -1.16 2.25
N PHE A 248 22.09 -0.85 2.06
CA PHE A 248 22.86 -1.30 0.90
C PHE A 248 23.06 -2.81 0.90
N TYR A 249 23.29 -3.41 2.07
CA TYR A 249 23.32 -4.87 2.22
C TYR A 249 21.97 -5.49 1.81
N LYS A 250 20.86 -4.97 2.35
CA LYS A 250 19.52 -5.44 2.01
C LYS A 250 19.22 -5.28 0.51
N LEU A 251 19.64 -4.20 -0.14
CA LEU A 251 19.50 -4.00 -1.60
C LEU A 251 20.32 -5.01 -2.42
N GLN A 252 21.47 -5.46 -1.89
CA GLN A 252 22.34 -6.40 -2.59
C GLN A 252 21.82 -7.84 -2.50
N TYR A 253 21.37 -8.27 -1.31
CA TYR A 253 21.09 -9.69 -1.02
C TYR A 253 19.62 -10.06 -0.86
N ASN A 254 18.70 -9.11 -0.61
CA ASN A 254 17.29 -9.46 -0.50
C ASN A 254 16.64 -9.68 -1.87
N ASP A 255 15.61 -10.51 -1.87
CA ASP A 255 14.76 -10.75 -3.05
C ASP A 255 13.57 -9.78 -3.14
N HIS A 256 13.29 -9.02 -2.09
CA HIS A 256 12.11 -8.15 -2.00
C HIS A 256 12.49 -6.68 -1.80
N SER A 257 11.56 -5.78 -2.10
CA SER A 257 11.70 -4.33 -1.91
C SER A 257 12.10 -3.97 -0.47
N VAL A 258 13.04 -3.05 -0.33
CA VAL A 258 13.67 -2.70 0.95
C VAL A 258 13.09 -1.39 1.49
N ALA A 259 12.72 -1.38 2.78
CA ALA A 259 12.23 -0.17 3.42
C ALA A 259 13.38 0.72 3.92
N THR A 260 13.25 2.03 3.76
CA THR A 260 14.18 3.08 4.21
C THR A 260 13.91 3.61 5.63
N LYS A 261 13.01 2.96 6.41
CA LYS A 261 12.55 3.43 7.73
C LYS A 261 13.66 3.70 8.75
N GLU A 262 14.70 2.87 8.76
CA GLU A 262 15.83 3.03 9.69
C GLU A 262 16.68 4.24 9.32
N LEU A 263 16.82 4.49 8.01
CA LEU A 263 17.60 5.59 7.48
C LEU A 263 16.91 6.93 7.74
N THR A 264 15.61 7.06 7.47
CA THR A 264 14.86 8.30 7.76
C THR A 264 14.91 8.65 9.25
N LYS A 265 14.71 7.65 10.13
CA LYS A 265 14.87 7.83 11.59
C LYS A 265 16.27 8.28 11.98
N SER A 266 17.32 7.73 11.35
CA SER A 266 18.70 8.13 11.64
C SER A 266 19.04 9.57 11.24
N PHE A 267 18.28 10.16 10.30
CA PHE A 267 18.39 11.58 9.97
C PHE A 267 17.71 12.50 10.99
N GLY A 268 16.94 11.94 11.92
CA GLY A 268 16.11 12.70 12.87
C GLY A 268 14.77 13.12 12.29
N TRP A 269 14.39 12.61 11.11
CA TRP A 269 13.09 12.88 10.51
C TRP A 269 12.02 12.06 11.22
N ASP A 270 10.97 12.74 11.66
CA ASP A 270 9.77 12.06 12.13
C ASP A 270 8.87 11.65 10.95
N THR A 271 7.71 11.06 11.27
CA THR A 271 6.73 10.69 10.23
C THR A 271 6.23 11.88 9.44
N TYR A 272 6.13 13.07 10.02
CA TYR A 272 5.63 14.29 9.38
C TYR A 272 6.69 14.92 8.47
N ASP A 273 7.95 14.98 8.91
CA ASP A 273 9.08 15.44 8.09
C ASP A 273 9.27 14.56 6.85
N SER A 274 9.01 13.25 6.97
CA SER A 274 9.06 12.31 5.85
C SER A 274 7.97 12.56 4.77
N PHE A 275 6.93 13.35 5.08
CA PHE A 275 5.90 13.81 4.15
C PHE A 275 6.21 15.19 3.53
N MET A 276 7.16 15.94 4.08
CA MET A 276 7.61 17.19 3.47
C MET A 276 8.64 16.88 2.37
N GLN A 277 8.33 17.27 1.14
CA GLN A 277 9.29 17.15 0.03
C GLN A 277 10.42 18.15 0.25
N HIS A 278 11.56 17.66 0.73
CA HIS A 278 12.80 18.42 0.73
C HIS A 278 13.34 18.55 -0.70
N ASP A 279 14.03 19.66 -1.00
CA ASP A 279 14.80 19.75 -2.24
C ASP A 279 15.82 18.60 -2.26
N VAL A 280 15.85 17.82 -3.35
CA VAL A 280 16.80 16.70 -3.54
C VAL A 280 18.24 17.18 -3.38
N GLN A 281 18.50 18.45 -3.72
CA GLN A 281 19.80 19.09 -3.54
C GLN A 281 20.19 19.18 -2.07
N GLU A 282 19.27 19.68 -1.24
CA GLU A 282 19.50 19.81 0.19
C GLU A 282 19.70 18.42 0.82
N LEU A 283 18.89 17.44 0.43
CA LEU A 283 19.05 16.07 0.92
C LEU A 283 20.41 15.48 0.52
N ASN A 284 20.82 15.60 -0.75
CA ASN A 284 22.09 15.04 -1.22
C ASN A 284 23.27 15.69 -0.51
N ARG A 285 23.25 17.01 -0.33
CA ARG A 285 24.29 17.73 0.38
C ARG A 285 24.36 17.35 1.86
N VAL A 286 23.22 17.33 2.55
CA VAL A 286 23.14 16.90 3.96
C VAL A 286 23.60 15.45 4.14
N LEU A 287 23.25 14.56 3.21
CA LEU A 287 23.71 13.17 3.20
C LEU A 287 25.22 13.09 3.04
N CYS A 288 25.78 13.77 2.03
CA CYS A 288 27.22 13.78 1.76
C CYS A 288 28.02 14.39 2.93
N GLU A 289 27.60 15.53 3.47
CA GLU A 289 28.24 16.19 4.62
C GLU A 289 28.24 15.27 5.86
N LYS A 290 27.08 14.70 6.22
CA LYS A 290 26.99 13.79 7.38
C LYS A 290 27.80 12.51 7.19
N LEU A 291 27.91 11.99 5.96
CA LEU A 291 28.74 10.83 5.66
C LEU A 291 30.23 11.19 5.73
N GLU A 292 30.63 12.33 5.20
CA GLU A 292 32.01 12.79 5.23
C GLU A 292 32.52 12.99 6.66
N ASP A 293 31.72 13.62 7.53
CA ASP A 293 32.02 13.76 8.95
C ASP A 293 32.25 12.42 9.65
N LYS A 294 31.53 11.37 9.23
CA LYS A 294 31.68 10.01 9.77
C LYS A 294 32.82 9.22 9.14
N MET A 295 33.22 9.57 7.92
CA MET A 295 34.37 8.97 7.23
C MET A 295 35.71 9.59 7.68
N LYS A 296 35.68 10.76 8.34
CA LYS A 296 36.87 11.44 8.84
C LYS A 296 37.60 10.61 9.90
N GLY A 297 38.93 10.47 9.78
CA GLY A 297 39.74 9.65 10.68
C GLY A 297 39.63 8.14 10.43
N THR A 298 39.07 7.73 9.28
CA THR A 298 38.88 6.32 8.90
C THR A 298 39.67 5.99 7.63
N VAL A 299 39.75 4.71 7.26
CA VAL A 299 40.43 4.26 6.03
C VAL A 299 39.77 4.78 4.74
N VAL A 300 38.52 5.25 4.82
CA VAL A 300 37.74 5.80 3.69
C VAL A 300 37.64 7.32 3.73
N GLU A 301 38.49 8.00 4.51
CA GLU A 301 38.53 9.45 4.57
C GLU A 301 38.73 10.11 3.18
N GLY A 302 37.97 11.19 2.96
CA GLY A 302 37.99 11.96 1.71
C GLY A 302 37.40 11.21 0.51
N THR A 303 36.66 10.11 0.69
CA THR A 303 36.05 9.40 -0.45
C THR A 303 34.99 10.25 -1.16
N ILE A 304 34.17 10.99 -0.41
CA ILE A 304 33.16 11.90 -0.96
C ILE A 304 33.82 12.99 -1.81
N GLN A 305 34.82 13.67 -1.25
CA GLN A 305 35.65 14.65 -1.96
C GLN A 305 36.25 14.07 -3.25
N LYS A 306 36.92 12.92 -3.16
CA LYS A 306 37.54 12.26 -4.34
C LYS A 306 36.56 11.87 -5.45
N LEU A 307 35.28 11.67 -5.12
CA LEU A 307 34.26 11.26 -6.09
C LEU A 307 33.53 12.44 -6.71
N PHE A 308 33.15 13.42 -5.90
CA PHE A 308 32.15 14.43 -6.25
C PHE A 308 32.69 15.87 -6.19
N GLU A 309 33.82 16.13 -5.53
CA GLU A 309 34.37 17.48 -5.44
C GLU A 309 35.07 17.88 -6.76
N GLY A 310 34.65 19.02 -7.31
CA GLY A 310 35.38 19.75 -8.32
C GLY A 310 35.61 21.20 -7.87
N HIS A 311 36.35 21.95 -8.67
CA HIS A 311 36.67 23.34 -8.34
C HIS A 311 36.43 24.30 -9.50
N HIS A 312 35.85 25.46 -9.18
CA HIS A 312 35.77 26.59 -10.09
C HIS A 312 36.53 27.80 -9.54
N MET A 313 36.88 28.70 -10.45
CA MET A 313 37.51 29.98 -10.18
C MET A 313 36.53 31.09 -10.58
N ASN A 314 36.06 31.83 -9.59
CA ASN A 314 35.39 33.11 -9.80
C ASN A 314 36.46 34.17 -10.01
N TYR A 315 36.36 34.95 -11.08
CA TYR A 315 37.28 36.04 -11.34
C TYR A 315 36.54 37.35 -11.56
N ILE A 316 37.15 38.44 -11.11
CA ILE A 316 36.73 39.81 -11.36
C ILE A 316 37.94 40.56 -11.89
N GLU A 317 37.85 41.10 -13.09
CA GLU A 317 38.90 41.83 -13.78
C GLU A 317 38.41 43.25 -14.09
N CYS A 318 39.07 44.26 -13.53
CA CYS A 318 38.72 45.65 -13.80
C CYS A 318 39.10 46.04 -15.23
N ILE A 319 38.27 46.86 -15.88
CA ILE A 319 38.48 47.24 -17.29
C ILE A 319 39.47 48.41 -17.40
N ASN A 320 39.35 49.37 -16.49
CA ASN A 320 40.07 50.64 -16.57
C ASN A 320 41.34 50.69 -15.70
N VAL A 321 41.52 49.72 -14.82
CA VAL A 321 42.66 49.61 -13.89
C VAL A 321 43.18 48.18 -13.88
N ASP A 322 44.49 48.02 -13.68
CA ASP A 322 45.15 46.72 -13.61
C ASP A 322 44.92 46.07 -12.23
N TYR A 323 43.69 45.62 -12.00
CA TYR A 323 43.27 44.92 -10.79
C TYR A 323 42.46 43.68 -11.16
N LYS A 324 42.89 42.52 -10.65
CA LYS A 324 42.20 41.25 -10.82
C LYS A 324 42.05 40.55 -9.46
N SER A 325 40.82 40.21 -9.11
CA SER A 325 40.50 39.36 -7.97
C SER A 325 40.12 37.97 -8.47
N THR A 326 40.66 36.92 -7.86
CA THR A 326 40.31 35.54 -8.16
C THR A 326 40.02 34.79 -6.87
N ARG A 327 38.95 33.98 -6.87
CA ARG A 327 38.56 33.16 -5.75
C ARG A 327 38.29 31.74 -6.23
N LYS A 328 39.02 30.78 -5.65
CA LYS A 328 38.77 29.35 -5.84
C LYS A 328 37.67 28.90 -4.87
N GLU A 329 36.71 28.15 -5.39
CA GLU A 329 35.63 27.54 -4.60
C GLU A 329 35.44 26.09 -5.04
N SER A 330 35.14 25.22 -4.07
CA SER A 330 34.78 23.82 -4.30
C SER A 330 33.28 23.68 -4.53
N TYR A 331 32.89 22.72 -5.36
CA TYR A 331 31.51 22.32 -5.56
C TYR A 331 31.39 20.79 -5.56
N TYR A 332 30.26 20.27 -5.09
CA TYR A 332 29.91 18.83 -5.17
C TYR A 332 28.90 18.54 -6.28
N ASP A 333 28.26 19.60 -6.76
CA ASP A 333 27.18 19.56 -7.71
C ASP A 333 27.09 20.87 -8.49
N LEU A 334 26.55 20.83 -9.72
CA LEU A 334 26.43 22.00 -10.59
C LEU A 334 24.98 22.26 -10.96
N GLN A 335 24.50 23.45 -10.61
CA GLN A 335 23.15 23.87 -10.93
C GLN A 335 23.10 24.57 -12.28
N LEU A 336 22.49 23.92 -13.25
CA LEU A 336 22.36 24.39 -14.62
C LEU A 336 21.00 25.04 -14.85
N ASP A 337 21.03 26.24 -15.44
CA ASP A 337 19.82 26.93 -15.85
C ASP A 337 19.17 26.19 -17.03
N VAL A 338 17.88 25.84 -16.88
CA VAL A 338 17.08 25.23 -17.95
C VAL A 338 16.36 26.30 -18.76
N LYS A 339 15.83 27.33 -18.09
CA LYS A 339 15.08 28.41 -18.73
C LYS A 339 15.95 29.19 -19.71
N GLY A 340 15.54 29.20 -20.97
CA GLY A 340 16.27 29.86 -22.05
C GLY A 340 17.46 29.06 -22.60
N CYS A 341 17.69 27.84 -22.11
CA CYS A 341 18.74 26.93 -22.58
C CYS A 341 18.10 25.73 -23.29
N ARG A 342 18.57 25.40 -24.50
CA ARG A 342 18.04 24.28 -25.28
C ARG A 342 18.64 22.92 -24.89
N ASP A 343 19.87 22.93 -24.38
CA ASP A 343 20.68 21.75 -24.11
C ASP A 343 21.70 22.04 -22.99
N VAL A 344 22.35 20.97 -22.49
CA VAL A 344 23.39 21.05 -21.45
C VAL A 344 24.54 21.99 -21.82
N TYR A 345 24.97 22.01 -23.08
CA TYR A 345 26.07 22.87 -23.52
C TYR A 345 25.68 24.35 -23.47
N ALA A 346 24.45 24.69 -23.84
CA ALA A 346 23.92 26.05 -23.71
C ALA A 346 23.88 26.51 -22.26
N SER A 347 23.59 25.62 -21.30
CA SER A 347 23.68 25.95 -19.88
C SER A 347 25.13 26.16 -19.41
N PHE A 348 26.08 25.34 -19.86
CA PHE A 348 27.51 25.55 -19.56
C PHE A 348 28.05 26.85 -20.18
N ASP A 349 27.65 27.16 -21.41
CA ASP A 349 27.99 28.43 -22.08
C ASP A 349 27.48 29.63 -21.28
N LYS A 350 26.25 29.55 -20.77
CA LYS A 350 25.68 30.56 -19.88
C LYS A 350 26.37 30.60 -18.52
N TYR A 351 26.79 29.45 -17.99
CA TYR A 351 27.49 29.36 -16.70
C TYR A 351 28.85 30.09 -16.71
N VAL A 352 29.56 30.04 -17.84
CA VAL A 352 30.84 30.75 -18.03
C VAL A 352 30.68 32.13 -18.71
N GLU A 353 29.44 32.59 -18.90
CA GLU A 353 29.18 33.89 -19.52
C GLU A 353 29.76 35.02 -18.66
N VAL A 354 30.43 35.97 -19.31
CA VAL A 354 31.07 37.09 -18.62
C VAL A 354 30.05 38.19 -18.35
N GLU A 355 29.74 38.40 -17.08
CA GLU A 355 28.91 39.49 -16.59
C GLU A 355 29.72 40.80 -16.58
N ARG A 356 29.13 41.89 -17.10
CA ARG A 356 29.73 43.22 -17.01
C ARG A 356 29.13 43.99 -15.84
N LEU A 357 30.00 44.44 -14.94
CA LEU A 357 29.69 45.26 -13.78
C LEU A 357 29.89 46.73 -14.18
N GLU A 358 28.81 47.39 -14.59
CA GLU A 358 28.78 48.79 -15.05
C GLU A 358 27.65 49.57 -14.35
N GLY A 359 27.68 50.90 -14.40
CA GLY A 359 26.64 51.75 -13.82
C GLY A 359 26.57 51.67 -12.29
N ASP A 360 25.37 51.40 -11.75
CA ASP A 360 25.15 51.25 -10.30
C ASP A 360 25.73 49.93 -9.75
N ASN A 361 26.08 48.98 -10.62
CA ASN A 361 26.63 47.67 -10.25
C ASN A 361 28.17 47.62 -10.31
N LYS A 362 28.85 48.76 -10.35
CA LYS A 362 30.34 48.84 -10.40
C LYS A 362 30.97 48.06 -9.24
N TYR A 363 32.10 47.42 -9.51
CA TYR A 363 32.86 46.67 -8.52
C TYR A 363 33.71 47.60 -7.64
N HIS A 364 33.68 47.41 -6.32
CA HIS A 364 34.54 48.16 -5.40
C HIS A 364 35.92 47.50 -5.30
N ALA A 365 36.84 47.91 -6.17
CA ALA A 365 38.22 47.45 -6.19
C ALA A 365 39.04 48.20 -5.13
N GLU A 366 39.04 47.72 -3.88
CA GLU A 366 39.89 48.15 -2.76
C GLU A 366 40.51 49.57 -2.89
N GLU A 367 41.77 49.67 -3.32
CA GLU A 367 42.55 50.92 -3.44
C GLU A 367 42.12 51.82 -4.62
N HIS A 368 41.34 51.28 -5.56
CA HIS A 368 40.89 51.93 -6.79
C HIS A 368 39.41 52.36 -6.77
N GLY A 369 38.67 52.08 -5.70
CA GLY A 369 37.26 52.45 -5.53
C GLY A 369 36.32 51.74 -6.53
N LEU A 370 35.21 52.39 -6.89
CA LEU A 370 34.21 51.82 -7.81
C LEU A 370 34.69 51.83 -9.26
N GLN A 371 34.82 50.64 -9.85
CA GLN A 371 35.35 50.42 -11.19
C GLN A 371 34.40 49.57 -12.05
N ASP A 372 34.42 49.83 -13.36
CA ASP A 372 33.79 48.93 -14.32
C ASP A 372 34.63 47.66 -14.41
N ALA A 373 34.00 46.50 -14.28
CA ALA A 373 34.69 45.22 -14.20
C ALA A 373 33.97 44.11 -14.98
N LYS A 374 34.71 43.08 -15.34
CA LYS A 374 34.20 41.82 -15.88
C LYS A 374 34.23 40.78 -14.79
N LYS A 375 33.10 40.12 -14.57
CA LYS A 375 32.96 39.01 -13.63
C LYS A 375 32.62 37.75 -14.40
N GLY A 376 33.28 36.64 -14.07
CA GLY A 376 33.01 35.37 -14.73
C GLY A 376 33.46 34.19 -13.88
N VAL A 377 33.12 33.00 -14.37
CA VAL A 377 33.45 31.72 -13.72
C VAL A 377 34.12 30.80 -14.74
N LEU A 378 35.22 30.15 -14.35
CA LEU A 378 35.88 29.11 -15.15
C LEU A 378 36.18 27.90 -14.26
N PHE A 379 36.14 26.71 -14.83
CA PHE A 379 36.40 25.47 -14.09
C PHE A 379 37.90 25.19 -14.01
N ILE A 380 38.41 24.89 -12.81
CA ILE A 380 39.79 24.46 -12.62
C ILE A 380 39.89 22.96 -12.91
N ASP A 381 38.92 22.20 -12.39
CA ASP A 381 38.80 20.76 -12.58
C ASP A 381 37.35 20.32 -12.41
N PHE A 382 37.05 19.12 -12.91
CA PHE A 382 35.76 18.45 -12.73
C PHE A 382 35.92 17.18 -11.89
N PRO A 383 34.89 16.74 -11.15
CA PRO A 383 34.93 15.50 -10.38
C PRO A 383 34.84 14.26 -11.27
N PRO A 384 35.30 13.08 -10.82
CA PRO A 384 35.10 11.82 -11.52
C PRO A 384 33.62 11.42 -11.69
N VAL A 385 32.76 11.76 -10.72
CA VAL A 385 31.31 11.63 -10.82
C VAL A 385 30.69 13.02 -10.80
N LEU A 386 30.19 13.45 -11.96
CA LEU A 386 29.61 14.78 -12.16
C LEU A 386 28.09 14.74 -11.93
N GLN A 387 27.63 15.53 -10.98
CA GLN A 387 26.22 15.70 -10.67
C GLN A 387 25.72 17.03 -11.23
N LEU A 388 24.75 16.99 -12.14
CA LEU A 388 24.16 18.16 -12.79
C LEU A 388 22.70 18.29 -12.40
N GLN A 389 22.38 19.35 -11.68
CA GLN A 389 21.05 19.69 -11.25
C GLN A 389 20.44 20.63 -12.28
N LEU A 390 19.29 20.24 -12.82
CA LEU A 390 18.56 21.06 -13.78
C LEU A 390 17.58 21.92 -12.99
N LYS A 391 17.79 23.25 -12.99
CA LYS A 391 16.92 24.21 -12.30
C LYS A 391 15.56 24.29 -13.00
N ARG A 392 14.73 23.27 -12.76
CA ARG A 392 13.35 23.16 -13.25
C ARG A 392 12.34 23.74 -12.28
N PHE A 393 12.73 24.13 -11.09
CA PHE A 393 11.86 24.78 -10.11
C PHE A 393 12.42 26.17 -9.83
N GLU A 394 11.62 27.20 -10.06
CA GLU A 394 11.99 28.58 -9.79
C GLU A 394 10.82 29.34 -9.17
N TYR A 395 11.13 30.38 -8.42
CA TYR A 395 10.13 31.30 -7.90
C TYR A 395 9.79 32.35 -8.96
N ASP A 396 8.54 32.39 -9.40
CA ASP A 396 8.05 33.44 -10.29
C ASP A 396 7.61 34.64 -9.45
N PHE A 397 8.48 35.64 -9.35
CA PHE A 397 8.22 36.89 -8.61
C PHE A 397 6.99 37.65 -9.10
N MET A 398 6.60 37.51 -10.38
CA MET A 398 5.44 38.20 -10.92
C MET A 398 4.13 37.51 -10.53
N ARG A 399 4.18 36.18 -10.32
CA ARG A 399 3.03 35.35 -9.94
C ARG A 399 2.99 35.01 -8.45
N ASP A 400 4.01 35.40 -7.69
CA ASP A 400 4.18 35.11 -6.27
C ASP A 400 4.01 33.62 -5.95
N THR A 401 4.57 32.76 -6.82
CA THR A 401 4.39 31.32 -6.73
C THR A 401 5.58 30.56 -7.31
N MET A 402 5.81 29.36 -6.79
CA MET A 402 6.79 28.43 -7.35
C MET A 402 6.25 27.83 -8.65
N VAL A 403 7.07 27.77 -9.69
CA VAL A 403 6.71 27.21 -10.99
C VAL A 403 7.69 26.11 -11.42
N LYS A 404 7.17 25.10 -12.12
CA LYS A 404 7.98 24.05 -12.76
C LYS A 404 8.20 24.37 -14.23
N ILE A 405 9.45 24.47 -14.65
CA ILE A 405 9.90 24.65 -16.04
C ILE A 405 9.90 23.29 -16.73
N ASN A 406 8.88 23.06 -17.55
CA ASN A 406 8.73 21.84 -18.33
C ASN A 406 9.30 21.98 -19.76
N ASP A 407 10.03 23.05 -20.06
CA ASP A 407 10.62 23.29 -21.37
C ASP A 407 11.52 22.12 -21.81
N ARG A 408 11.57 21.89 -23.13
CA ARG A 408 12.43 20.87 -23.72
C ARG A 408 13.89 21.24 -23.50
N TYR A 409 14.63 20.33 -22.88
CA TYR A 409 16.03 20.50 -22.53
C TYR A 409 16.80 19.20 -22.80
N GLU A 410 17.73 19.25 -23.74
CA GLU A 410 18.44 18.07 -24.21
C GLU A 410 19.75 17.84 -23.43
N PHE A 411 20.01 16.58 -23.09
CA PHE A 411 21.25 16.13 -22.50
C PHE A 411 21.78 14.90 -23.24
N PRO A 412 23.08 14.86 -23.57
CA PRO A 412 23.64 13.79 -24.40
C PRO A 412 24.04 12.57 -23.58
N LEU A 413 24.11 11.40 -24.23
CA LEU A 413 24.67 10.18 -23.63
C LEU A 413 26.17 10.34 -23.29
N GLN A 414 26.91 11.07 -24.14
CA GLN A 414 28.29 11.46 -23.91
C GLN A 414 28.42 12.98 -23.84
N LEU A 415 29.01 13.47 -22.76
CA LEU A 415 29.22 14.89 -22.49
C LEU A 415 30.72 15.19 -22.52
N ASP A 416 31.15 16.02 -23.48
CA ASP A 416 32.55 16.44 -23.63
C ASP A 416 32.71 17.88 -23.15
N LEU A 417 33.26 18.06 -21.94
CA LEU A 417 33.50 19.38 -21.35
C LEU A 417 34.85 20.00 -21.78
N ASP A 418 35.68 19.25 -22.50
CA ASP A 418 36.93 19.77 -23.09
C ASP A 418 36.73 20.26 -24.54
N ARG A 419 35.49 20.20 -25.04
CA ARG A 419 35.14 20.69 -26.38
C ARG A 419 35.58 22.14 -26.59
N GLU A 420 35.76 22.51 -27.85
CA GLU A 420 36.15 23.88 -28.24
C GLU A 420 37.46 24.32 -27.56
N ASN A 421 38.42 23.38 -27.43
CA ASN A 421 39.75 23.59 -26.85
C ASN A 421 39.74 23.96 -25.34
N GLY A 422 38.84 23.34 -24.58
CA GLY A 422 38.70 23.56 -23.15
C GLY A 422 38.08 24.93 -22.83
N LYS A 423 37.01 25.30 -23.56
CA LYS A 423 36.32 26.60 -23.42
C LYS A 423 35.90 26.91 -21.99
N TYR A 424 35.49 25.89 -21.24
CA TYR A 424 34.99 26.03 -19.87
C TYR A 424 36.13 26.01 -18.82
N LEU A 425 37.33 25.58 -19.22
CA LEU A 425 38.45 25.40 -18.31
C LEU A 425 39.25 26.69 -18.11
N SER A 426 39.77 26.86 -16.90
CA SER A 426 40.70 27.94 -16.59
C SER A 426 42.04 27.74 -17.32
N PRO A 427 42.83 28.81 -17.51
CA PRO A 427 44.18 28.68 -18.08
C PRO A 427 45.13 27.81 -17.24
N GLU A 428 44.84 27.68 -15.94
CA GLU A 428 45.63 26.91 -14.96
C GLU A 428 45.15 25.46 -14.81
N ALA A 429 44.05 25.09 -15.48
CA ALA A 429 43.47 23.76 -15.41
C ALA A 429 44.43 22.68 -15.92
N ASP A 430 44.48 21.54 -15.23
CA ASP A 430 45.19 20.37 -15.72
C ASP A 430 44.45 19.77 -16.92
N ARG A 431 45.14 19.74 -18.07
CA ARG A 431 44.62 19.19 -19.33
C ARG A 431 45.15 17.79 -19.63
N SER A 432 45.83 17.16 -18.67
CA SER A 432 46.34 15.79 -18.81
C SER A 432 45.24 14.74 -18.85
N VAL A 433 44.12 15.00 -18.16
CA VAL A 433 42.94 14.14 -18.10
C VAL A 433 41.82 14.78 -18.92
N ARG A 434 41.24 14.01 -19.85
CA ARG A 434 40.12 14.48 -20.65
C ARG A 434 38.81 14.44 -19.86
N ASN A 435 38.07 15.53 -19.85
CA ASN A 435 36.74 15.65 -19.22
C ASN A 435 35.63 15.14 -20.15
N LEU A 436 35.77 13.88 -20.60
CA LEU A 436 34.75 13.15 -21.35
C LEU A 436 33.95 12.26 -20.40
N TYR A 437 32.64 12.46 -20.36
CA TYR A 437 31.74 11.78 -19.45
C TYR A 437 30.67 10.95 -20.16
N THR A 438 30.30 9.83 -19.55
CA THR A 438 29.19 8.97 -19.98
C THR A 438 28.04 9.07 -18.98
N LEU A 439 26.82 9.26 -19.47
CA LEU A 439 25.61 9.36 -18.66
C LEU A 439 25.32 8.03 -17.96
N HIS A 440 25.23 8.10 -16.62
CA HIS A 440 24.99 6.97 -15.72
C HIS A 440 23.54 6.93 -15.23
N SER A 441 23.01 8.06 -14.76
CA SER A 441 21.65 8.13 -14.20
C SER A 441 20.90 9.39 -14.61
N VAL A 442 19.58 9.26 -14.74
CA VAL A 442 18.62 10.32 -15.04
C VAL A 442 17.52 10.27 -13.98
N LEU A 443 17.49 11.24 -13.07
CA LEU A 443 16.45 11.35 -12.06
C LEU A 443 15.32 12.22 -12.61
N VAL A 444 14.10 11.73 -12.48
CA VAL A 444 12.92 12.27 -13.14
C VAL A 444 11.85 12.60 -12.12
N HIS A 445 11.18 13.74 -12.35
CA HIS A 445 10.03 14.16 -11.58
C HIS A 445 8.82 14.29 -12.50
N SER A 446 7.77 13.54 -12.20
CA SER A 446 6.48 13.57 -12.90
C SER A 446 5.43 14.24 -12.03
N GLY A 447 4.98 15.43 -12.42
CA GLY A 447 3.98 16.19 -11.66
C GLY A 447 4.25 17.69 -11.62
N GLY A 448 3.52 18.38 -10.75
CA GLY A 448 3.58 19.81 -10.55
C GLY A 448 4.38 20.21 -9.30
N VAL A 449 4.30 21.47 -8.92
CA VAL A 449 5.07 22.04 -7.80
C VAL A 449 4.56 21.58 -6.43
N HIS A 450 3.26 21.34 -6.29
CA HIS A 450 2.63 20.93 -5.03
C HIS A 450 2.56 19.41 -4.84
N GLY A 451 3.11 18.64 -5.77
CA GLY A 451 3.04 17.19 -5.74
C GLY A 451 3.41 16.56 -7.07
N GLY A 452 4.08 15.43 -6.95
CA GLY A 452 4.50 14.62 -8.06
C GLY A 452 5.26 13.40 -7.58
N HIS A 453 5.71 12.61 -8.56
CA HIS A 453 6.32 11.33 -8.35
C HIS A 453 7.76 11.33 -8.84
N TYR A 454 8.67 10.78 -8.05
CA TYR A 454 10.10 10.77 -8.32
C TYR A 454 10.57 9.35 -8.58
N TYR A 455 11.38 9.18 -9.62
CA TYR A 455 11.99 7.90 -9.97
C TYR A 455 13.30 8.13 -10.73
N ALA A 456 14.11 7.08 -10.90
CA ALA A 456 15.40 7.18 -11.58
C ALA A 456 15.54 6.15 -12.70
N TYR A 457 16.09 6.57 -13.84
CA TYR A 457 16.67 5.66 -14.82
C TYR A 457 18.16 5.53 -14.56
N ILE A 458 18.67 4.30 -14.44
CA ILE A 458 20.06 4.04 -14.07
C ILE A 458 20.65 2.99 -15.02
N ARG A 459 21.93 3.14 -15.37
CA ARG A 459 22.76 2.16 -16.06
C ARG A 459 23.85 1.64 -15.12
N PRO A 460 23.58 0.62 -14.29
CA PRO A 460 24.52 0.15 -13.26
C PRO A 460 25.90 -0.23 -13.78
N THR A 461 25.97 -0.79 -15.00
CA THR A 461 27.21 -1.24 -15.65
C THR A 461 27.68 -0.32 -16.78
N LEU A 462 27.01 0.82 -16.99
CA LEU A 462 27.20 1.68 -18.17
C LEU A 462 27.10 0.92 -19.51
N SER A 463 26.38 -0.21 -19.54
CA SER A 463 25.98 -0.92 -20.77
C SER A 463 24.80 -0.23 -21.44
N ASP A 464 24.34 -0.70 -22.60
CA ASP A 464 23.21 -0.08 -23.31
C ASP A 464 21.85 -0.30 -22.62
N GLN A 465 21.77 -1.24 -21.66
CA GLN A 465 20.55 -1.54 -20.94
C GLN A 465 20.28 -0.52 -19.83
N TRP A 466 19.11 0.12 -19.90
CA TRP A 466 18.59 1.00 -18.84
C TRP A 466 17.64 0.26 -17.92
N PHE A 467 17.62 0.68 -16.66
CA PHE A 467 16.67 0.21 -15.67
C PHE A 467 15.94 1.40 -15.05
N LYS A 468 14.62 1.35 -15.02
CA LYS A 468 13.78 2.30 -14.31
C LYS A 468 13.54 1.80 -12.90
N PHE A 469 14.07 2.53 -11.92
CA PHE A 469 13.88 2.34 -10.50
C PHE A 469 12.74 3.26 -10.03
N ASP A 470 11.55 2.67 -9.94
CA ASP A 470 10.30 3.32 -9.59
C ASP A 470 9.80 2.74 -8.25
N ASP A 471 10.36 3.29 -7.16
CA ASP A 471 10.19 2.77 -5.81
C ASP A 471 10.41 1.25 -5.72
N GLU A 472 9.36 0.47 -5.43
CA GLU A 472 9.44 -0.98 -5.23
C GLU A 472 9.69 -1.75 -6.53
N ARG A 473 9.41 -1.10 -7.66
CA ARG A 473 9.41 -1.70 -8.97
C ARG A 473 10.66 -1.30 -9.75
N VAL A 474 11.39 -2.30 -10.23
CA VAL A 474 12.51 -2.10 -11.15
C VAL A 474 12.18 -2.74 -12.48
N THR A 475 12.24 -1.99 -13.57
CA THR A 475 11.90 -2.47 -14.92
C THR A 475 13.03 -2.19 -15.90
N LYS A 476 13.19 -3.04 -16.91
CA LYS A 476 14.10 -2.80 -18.04
C LYS A 476 13.44 -1.82 -19.00
N GLU A 477 14.19 -0.80 -19.41
CA GLU A 477 13.72 0.22 -20.35
C GLU A 477 14.75 0.45 -21.45
N ASP A 478 14.31 1.04 -22.56
CA ASP A 478 15.17 1.39 -23.67
C ASP A 478 15.78 2.80 -23.51
N LEU A 479 16.76 3.10 -24.36
CA LEU A 479 17.45 4.39 -24.37
C LEU A 479 16.48 5.56 -24.61
N LYS A 480 15.51 5.39 -25.51
CA LYS A 480 14.56 6.45 -25.87
C LYS A 480 13.72 6.87 -24.67
N ARG A 481 13.23 5.91 -23.88
CA ARG A 481 12.48 6.14 -22.65
C ARG A 481 13.31 6.79 -21.55
N ALA A 482 14.54 6.32 -21.35
CA ALA A 482 15.40 6.84 -20.29
C ALA A 482 15.98 8.23 -20.61
N LEU A 483 16.12 8.57 -21.91
CA LEU A 483 16.80 9.77 -22.38
C LEU A 483 15.83 10.75 -23.07
N GLU A 484 15.40 10.44 -24.30
CA GLU A 484 14.66 11.37 -25.17
C GLU A 484 13.30 11.77 -24.59
N GLU A 485 12.59 10.82 -23.98
CA GLU A 485 11.30 11.10 -23.36
C GLU A 485 11.40 11.96 -22.10
N GLN A 486 12.61 12.14 -21.54
CA GLN A 486 12.87 12.88 -20.30
C GLN A 486 13.36 14.32 -20.54
N TYR A 487 13.49 14.75 -21.81
CA TYR A 487 13.85 16.13 -22.16
C TYR A 487 12.79 17.16 -21.76
N GLY A 488 11.54 16.76 -21.57
CA GLY A 488 10.40 17.66 -21.40
C GLY A 488 9.86 18.18 -22.73
N GLY A 489 9.20 19.34 -22.70
CA GLY A 489 8.59 19.99 -23.85
C GLY A 489 7.12 19.67 -24.02
N GLU A 490 6.60 19.97 -25.21
CA GLU A 490 5.23 19.68 -25.61
C GLU A 490 5.19 18.41 -26.46
N GLU A 491 4.18 17.58 -26.23
CA GLU A 491 3.89 16.42 -27.05
C GLU A 491 2.69 16.73 -27.96
N GLU A 492 2.87 16.48 -29.26
CA GLU A 492 1.82 16.63 -30.25
C GLU A 492 1.14 15.27 -30.45
N LEU A 493 -0.17 15.20 -30.21
CA LEU A 493 -0.92 14.01 -30.59
C LEU A 493 -0.97 13.91 -32.13
N PRO A 494 -0.88 12.69 -32.70
CA PRO A 494 -1.05 12.48 -34.13
C PRO A 494 -2.37 13.09 -34.60
N GLN A 495 -2.35 13.80 -35.75
CA GLN A 495 -3.55 14.39 -36.33
C GLN A 495 -4.63 13.32 -36.55
N THR A 496 -5.75 13.45 -35.84
CA THR A 496 -6.84 12.48 -35.93
C THR A 496 -7.63 12.58 -37.24
N ASN A 497 -7.40 13.60 -38.09
CA ASN A 497 -8.09 13.81 -39.38
C ASN A 497 -7.20 14.54 -40.43
N PRO A 498 -6.77 13.91 -41.53
CA PRO A 498 -5.95 14.52 -42.61
C PRO A 498 -6.66 15.55 -43.51
N GLY A 499 -7.70 16.25 -43.03
CA GLY A 499 -8.56 17.10 -43.87
C GLY A 499 -9.13 18.37 -43.23
N PHE A 500 -8.86 18.61 -41.94
CA PHE A 500 -9.26 19.85 -41.25
C PHE A 500 -8.00 20.59 -40.78
N ASN A 501 -7.83 21.84 -41.23
CA ASN A 501 -6.76 22.75 -40.78
C ASN A 501 -6.99 23.22 -39.33
N ASN A 502 -7.04 22.31 -38.36
CA ASN A 502 -6.90 22.67 -36.95
C ASN A 502 -5.45 22.42 -36.52
N THR A 503 -4.84 23.41 -35.86
CA THR A 503 -3.54 23.27 -35.21
C THR A 503 -3.54 22.04 -34.27
N PRO A 504 -2.49 21.19 -34.28
CA PRO A 504 -2.39 20.04 -33.39
C PRO A 504 -2.57 20.46 -31.92
N PHE A 505 -3.36 19.70 -31.16
CA PHE A 505 -3.45 19.90 -29.71
C PHE A 505 -2.11 19.48 -29.10
N LYS A 506 -1.39 20.48 -28.58
CA LYS A 506 -0.11 20.30 -27.87
C LYS A 506 -0.41 20.21 -26.38
N PHE A 507 0.14 19.21 -25.69
CA PHE A 507 0.10 19.17 -24.24
C PHE A 507 1.52 19.16 -23.68
N THR A 508 1.74 19.85 -22.57
CA THR A 508 3.04 19.91 -21.91
C THR A 508 3.33 18.58 -21.21
N LYS A 509 4.53 18.01 -21.43
CA LYS A 509 5.00 16.87 -20.66
C LYS A 509 5.31 17.28 -19.23
N TYR A 510 4.58 16.71 -18.29
CA TYR A 510 4.79 16.96 -16.86
C TYR A 510 5.84 16.04 -16.22
N SER A 511 6.41 15.11 -17.00
CA SER A 511 7.55 14.27 -16.61
C SER A 511 8.80 14.71 -17.34
N ASN A 512 9.86 15.03 -16.58
CA ASN A 512 11.14 15.46 -17.11
C ASN A 512 12.27 15.25 -16.10
N ALA A 513 13.49 15.13 -16.63
CA ALA A 513 14.69 15.00 -15.82
C ALA A 513 14.96 16.28 -15.03
N TYR A 514 15.26 16.16 -13.73
CA TYR A 514 15.65 17.28 -12.88
C TYR A 514 17.10 17.15 -12.34
N MET A 515 17.70 15.97 -12.42
CA MET A 515 19.10 15.74 -12.05
C MET A 515 19.70 14.66 -12.94
N LEU A 516 20.95 14.87 -13.36
CA LEU A 516 21.73 13.96 -14.21
C LEU A 516 23.02 13.58 -13.49
N VAL A 517 23.43 12.32 -13.62
CA VAL A 517 24.71 11.84 -13.09
C VAL A 517 25.54 11.27 -14.23
N TYR A 518 26.75 11.79 -14.34
CA TYR A 518 27.73 11.47 -15.37
C TYR A 518 29.00 10.90 -14.74
N ILE A 519 29.63 9.92 -15.38
CA ILE A 519 30.88 9.30 -14.92
C ILE A 519 31.97 9.56 -15.95
N ARG A 520 33.14 10.04 -15.52
CA ARG A 520 34.27 10.30 -16.41
C ARG A 520 34.78 8.99 -17.00
N GLU A 521 34.99 8.95 -18.31
CA GLU A 521 35.35 7.72 -19.03
C GLU A 521 36.71 7.16 -18.55
N SER A 522 37.67 8.01 -18.22
CA SER A 522 38.99 7.59 -17.69
C SER A 522 38.92 6.96 -16.30
N ASP A 523 37.91 7.32 -15.49
CA ASP A 523 37.74 6.83 -14.12
C ASP A 523 36.73 5.66 -14.04
N LYS A 524 36.16 5.26 -15.17
CA LYS A 524 35.09 4.26 -15.28
C LYS A 524 35.41 2.94 -14.58
N GLU A 525 36.57 2.35 -14.85
CA GLU A 525 36.96 1.06 -14.28
C GLU A 525 37.13 1.13 -12.75
N LYS A 526 37.57 2.29 -12.25
CA LYS A 526 37.75 2.53 -10.82
C LYS A 526 36.39 2.73 -10.11
N ILE A 527 35.48 3.45 -10.76
CA ILE A 527 34.16 3.80 -10.19
C ILE A 527 33.19 2.62 -10.27
N ILE A 528 33.10 1.97 -11.43
CA ILE A 528 32.26 0.78 -11.69
C ILE A 528 33.06 -0.49 -11.33
N CYS A 529 33.55 -0.54 -10.10
CA CYS A 529 34.32 -1.67 -9.59
C CYS A 529 33.42 -2.82 -9.11
N ASN A 530 34.00 -4.01 -8.96
CA ASN A 530 33.29 -5.12 -8.34
C ASN A 530 33.21 -4.93 -6.82
N VAL A 531 32.03 -5.18 -6.25
CA VAL A 531 31.79 -5.18 -4.80
C VAL A 531 31.28 -6.55 -4.43
N ASP A 532 32.04 -7.27 -3.62
CA ASP A 532 31.73 -8.64 -3.21
C ASP A 532 31.45 -8.74 -1.70
N GLU A 533 31.14 -9.95 -1.23
CA GLU A 533 30.91 -10.21 0.18
C GLU A 533 32.12 -9.94 1.10
N LYS A 534 33.34 -9.84 0.56
CA LYS A 534 34.57 -9.61 1.33
C LYS A 534 34.79 -8.14 1.64
N ASP A 535 34.17 -7.26 0.84
CA ASP A 535 34.15 -5.82 1.09
C ASP A 535 33.24 -5.43 2.27
N ILE A 536 32.42 -6.37 2.76
CA ILE A 536 31.48 -6.17 3.87
C ILE A 536 32.07 -6.76 5.15
N ALA A 537 32.19 -5.93 6.19
CA ALA A 537 32.75 -6.36 7.47
C ALA A 537 32.00 -7.57 8.07
N GLU A 538 32.75 -8.50 8.66
CA GLU A 538 32.21 -9.78 9.13
C GLU A 538 31.11 -9.60 10.21
N HIS A 539 31.31 -8.69 11.16
CA HIS A 539 30.32 -8.41 12.21
C HIS A 539 28.99 -7.88 11.63
N LEU A 540 29.04 -7.06 10.58
CA LEU A 540 27.85 -6.58 9.87
C LEU A 540 27.13 -7.73 9.15
N ARG A 541 27.87 -8.61 8.48
CA ARG A 541 27.29 -9.77 7.79
C ARG A 541 26.56 -10.70 8.76
N ILE A 542 27.20 -11.03 9.88
CA ILE A 542 26.60 -11.89 10.91
C ILE A 542 25.34 -11.25 11.48
N ARG A 543 25.41 -9.97 11.85
CA ARG A 543 24.28 -9.21 12.39
C ARG A 543 23.10 -9.17 11.42
N LEU A 544 23.33 -8.72 10.19
CA LEU A 544 22.25 -8.52 9.22
C LEU A 544 21.63 -9.83 8.75
N LYS A 545 22.43 -10.90 8.65
CA LYS A 545 21.92 -12.25 8.36
C LYS A 545 21.03 -12.76 9.50
N LYS A 546 21.43 -12.59 10.75
CA LYS A 546 20.62 -12.94 11.92
C LYS A 546 19.31 -12.14 11.95
N GLU A 547 19.37 -10.83 11.71
CA GLU A 547 18.17 -9.98 11.64
C GLU A 547 17.21 -10.42 10.53
N GLN A 548 17.74 -10.87 9.39
CA GLN A 548 16.96 -11.41 8.28
C GLN A 548 16.28 -12.74 8.66
N GLU A 549 17.04 -13.68 9.22
CA GLU A 549 16.53 -14.99 9.69
C GLU A 549 15.41 -14.82 10.71
N GLU A 550 15.60 -13.97 11.73
CA GLU A 550 14.56 -13.68 12.74
C GLU A 550 13.29 -13.07 12.13
N LYS A 551 13.44 -12.23 11.10
CA LYS A 551 12.32 -11.59 10.41
C LYS A 551 11.56 -12.59 9.54
N GLU A 552 12.27 -13.49 8.86
CA GLU A 552 11.68 -14.58 8.11
C GLU A 552 10.93 -15.55 9.02
N ASP A 553 11.50 -15.89 10.17
CA ASP A 553 10.85 -16.73 11.18
C ASP A 553 9.60 -16.07 11.75
N LYS A 554 9.64 -14.77 12.06
CA LYS A 554 8.43 -14.00 12.45
C LYS A 554 7.38 -14.00 11.34
N ARG A 555 7.78 -13.89 10.07
CA ARG A 555 6.85 -13.93 8.93
C ARG A 555 6.23 -15.31 8.79
N ARG A 556 7.02 -16.39 8.91
CA ARG A 556 6.55 -17.78 8.92
C ARG A 556 5.60 -18.04 10.08
N TYR A 557 5.94 -17.57 11.28
CA TYR A 557 5.08 -17.67 12.46
C TYR A 557 3.74 -16.95 12.24
N LYS A 558 3.74 -15.72 11.71
CA LYS A 558 2.51 -14.99 11.40
C LYS A 558 1.66 -15.69 10.33
N ALA A 559 2.30 -16.20 9.27
CA ALA A 559 1.62 -16.96 8.23
C ALA A 559 0.97 -18.24 8.78
N GLN A 560 1.67 -18.95 9.67
CA GLN A 560 1.12 -20.11 10.37
C GLN A 560 0.01 -19.73 11.35
N ALA A 561 0.17 -18.65 12.12
CA ALA A 561 -0.85 -18.17 13.05
C ALA A 561 -2.16 -17.81 12.34
N HIS A 562 -2.10 -17.29 11.12
CA HIS A 562 -3.28 -16.99 10.29
C HIS A 562 -4.11 -18.24 9.95
N LEU A 563 -3.54 -19.45 10.03
CA LEU A 563 -4.26 -20.71 9.79
C LEU A 563 -5.07 -21.18 11.01
N TYR A 564 -4.86 -20.58 12.18
CA TYR A 564 -5.56 -20.93 13.42
C TYR A 564 -6.59 -19.87 13.79
N THR A 565 -7.54 -20.27 14.64
CA THR A 565 -8.50 -19.37 15.27
C THR A 565 -8.71 -19.77 16.73
N ILE A 566 -9.30 -18.87 17.50
CA ILE A 566 -9.60 -19.06 18.91
C ILE A 566 -11.11 -19.14 19.06
N ILE A 567 -11.57 -20.22 19.70
CA ILE A 567 -12.96 -20.39 20.13
C ILE A 567 -12.99 -20.32 21.66
N LYS A 568 -13.86 -19.48 22.20
CA LYS A 568 -14.11 -19.37 23.65
C LYS A 568 -15.40 -20.09 23.98
N VAL A 569 -15.37 -21.02 24.93
CA VAL A 569 -16.53 -21.84 25.31
C VAL A 569 -16.82 -21.62 26.79
N ALA A 570 -18.00 -21.09 27.08
CA ALA A 570 -18.51 -20.90 28.43
C ALA A 570 -19.45 -22.05 28.85
N GLN A 571 -19.38 -22.47 30.11
CA GLN A 571 -20.23 -23.49 30.74
C GLN A 571 -21.03 -22.88 31.92
N ASN A 572 -22.00 -23.62 32.47
CA ASN A 572 -22.74 -23.13 33.65
C ASN A 572 -21.84 -22.90 34.85
N GLU A 573 -20.78 -23.70 34.98
CA GLU A 573 -19.76 -23.58 36.02
C GLU A 573 -19.07 -22.22 35.96
N ASP A 574 -18.74 -21.72 34.78
CA ASP A 574 -18.16 -20.38 34.61
C ASP A 574 -19.12 -19.29 35.11
N LEU A 575 -20.42 -19.43 34.82
CA LEU A 575 -21.45 -18.48 35.26
C LEU A 575 -21.60 -18.49 36.79
N VAL A 576 -21.56 -19.68 37.42
CA VAL A 576 -21.59 -19.83 38.88
C VAL A 576 -20.36 -19.22 39.54
N GLU A 577 -19.17 -19.41 38.96
CA GLU A 577 -17.92 -18.91 39.52
C GLU A 577 -17.76 -17.39 39.41
N GLN A 578 -18.31 -16.79 38.34
CA GLN A 578 -18.05 -15.40 37.99
C GLN A 578 -19.11 -14.42 38.50
N ILE A 579 -20.40 -14.78 38.44
CA ILE A 579 -21.50 -13.89 38.83
C ILE A 579 -21.47 -13.67 40.35
N GLY A 580 -21.39 -12.40 40.77
CA GLY A 580 -21.47 -12.01 42.19
C GLY A 580 -20.15 -11.72 42.88
N ARG A 581 -19.00 -11.97 42.23
CA ARG A 581 -17.67 -11.64 42.78
C ARG A 581 -17.20 -10.27 42.30
N ASP A 582 -16.73 -10.23 41.06
CA ASP A 582 -16.26 -9.01 40.38
C ASP A 582 -17.10 -8.70 39.13
N ILE A 583 -18.05 -9.60 38.79
CA ILE A 583 -18.88 -9.53 37.59
C ILE A 583 -20.33 -9.48 38.03
N TYR A 584 -20.95 -8.33 37.82
CA TYR A 584 -22.34 -8.05 38.16
C TYR A 584 -23.19 -7.81 36.91
N PHE A 585 -22.54 -7.86 35.74
CA PHE A 585 -23.11 -7.56 34.45
C PHE A 585 -22.85 -8.68 33.46
N ASP A 586 -23.82 -8.87 32.55
CA ASP A 586 -23.80 -9.98 31.59
C ASP A 586 -23.76 -11.36 32.30
N LEU A 587 -23.52 -12.44 31.56
CA LEU A 587 -23.40 -13.80 32.12
C LEU A 587 -21.96 -14.23 32.41
N VAL A 588 -20.98 -13.75 31.65
CA VAL A 588 -19.59 -14.24 31.75
C VAL A 588 -18.56 -13.29 31.15
N ASP A 589 -17.42 -13.16 31.81
CA ASP A 589 -16.20 -12.59 31.26
C ASP A 589 -15.48 -13.63 30.39
N HIS A 590 -15.51 -13.40 29.09
CA HIS A 590 -14.96 -14.30 28.09
C HIS A 590 -13.43 -14.37 28.09
N ASP A 591 -12.72 -13.49 28.81
CA ASP A 591 -11.27 -13.61 28.95
C ASP A 591 -10.89 -14.61 30.05
N LYS A 592 -11.84 -14.96 30.92
CA LYS A 592 -11.68 -15.95 31.99
C LYS A 592 -12.20 -17.35 31.62
N VAL A 593 -12.93 -17.49 30.51
CA VAL A 593 -13.42 -18.81 30.05
C VAL A 593 -12.38 -19.60 29.26
N ARG A 594 -12.59 -20.91 29.14
CA ARG A 594 -11.68 -21.80 28.40
C ARG A 594 -11.60 -21.40 26.92
N SER A 595 -10.37 -21.21 26.45
CA SER A 595 -10.06 -20.87 25.06
C SER A 595 -9.42 -22.05 24.33
N PHE A 596 -9.92 -22.34 23.13
CA PHE A 596 -9.44 -23.41 22.26
C PHE A 596 -8.77 -22.81 21.03
N ARG A 597 -7.47 -23.08 20.85
CA ARG A 597 -6.73 -22.68 19.65
C ARG A 597 -6.77 -23.81 18.62
N ILE A 598 -7.57 -23.64 17.58
CA ILE A 598 -7.92 -24.69 16.62
C ILE A 598 -7.59 -24.25 15.19
N GLN A 599 -7.26 -25.20 14.30
CA GLN A 599 -7.07 -24.90 12.87
C GLN A 599 -8.40 -24.50 12.23
N LYS A 600 -8.42 -23.44 11.41
CA LYS A 600 -9.63 -22.96 10.74
C LYS A 600 -10.32 -24.03 9.89
N GLN A 601 -9.55 -24.95 9.32
CA GLN A 601 -10.05 -26.05 8.47
C GLN A 601 -10.60 -27.26 9.26
N MET A 602 -10.40 -27.32 10.59
CA MET A 602 -10.95 -28.41 11.40
C MET A 602 -12.48 -28.41 11.32
N SER A 603 -13.10 -29.59 11.18
CA SER A 603 -14.56 -29.71 11.19
C SER A 603 -15.10 -29.35 12.58
N PHE A 604 -16.28 -28.74 12.66
CA PHE A 604 -16.87 -28.43 13.97
C PHE A 604 -17.14 -29.71 14.78
N LYS A 605 -17.43 -30.83 14.12
CA LYS A 605 -17.56 -32.15 14.77
C LYS A 605 -16.28 -32.59 15.48
N ASP A 606 -15.12 -32.44 14.85
CA ASP A 606 -13.85 -32.77 15.50
C ASP A 606 -13.55 -31.80 16.66
N PHE A 607 -13.97 -30.54 16.53
CA PHE A 607 -13.91 -29.60 17.65
C PHE A 607 -14.77 -30.06 18.85
N LYS A 608 -15.97 -30.64 18.64
CA LYS A 608 -16.78 -31.23 19.73
C LYS A 608 -16.02 -32.33 20.47
N GLU A 609 -15.20 -33.11 19.77
CA GLU A 609 -14.33 -34.14 20.38
C GLU A 609 -13.21 -33.52 21.23
N GLU A 610 -12.61 -32.42 20.79
CA GLU A 610 -11.62 -31.68 21.60
C GLU A 610 -12.26 -31.10 22.87
N VAL A 611 -13.47 -30.56 22.75
CA VAL A 611 -14.25 -30.11 23.91
C VAL A 611 -14.61 -31.28 24.83
N ALA A 612 -14.94 -32.45 24.27
CA ALA A 612 -15.25 -33.65 25.05
C ALA A 612 -14.06 -34.13 25.87
N LYS A 613 -12.85 -34.06 25.31
CA LYS A 613 -11.60 -34.42 26.00
C LYS A 613 -11.29 -33.44 27.13
N GLU A 614 -11.49 -32.14 26.88
CA GLU A 614 -11.16 -31.08 27.84
C GLU A 614 -12.13 -31.06 29.02
N PHE A 615 -13.45 -31.09 28.75
CA PHE A 615 -14.47 -30.97 29.80
C PHE A 615 -15.03 -32.31 30.27
N GLY A 616 -14.64 -33.43 29.65
CA GLY A 616 -15.14 -34.76 30.03
C GLY A 616 -16.62 -35.00 29.67
N ILE A 617 -17.20 -34.21 28.76
CA ILE A 617 -18.60 -34.30 28.34
C ILE A 617 -18.66 -34.96 26.96
N PRO A 618 -19.17 -36.18 26.81
CA PRO A 618 -19.32 -36.83 25.50
C PRO A 618 -20.13 -36.00 24.49
N VAL A 619 -19.75 -36.08 23.21
CA VAL A 619 -20.29 -35.26 22.10
C VAL A 619 -21.82 -35.30 22.01
N GLN A 620 -22.45 -36.45 22.27
CA GLN A 620 -23.90 -36.62 22.22
C GLN A 620 -24.67 -35.86 23.32
N PHE A 621 -23.96 -35.37 24.35
CA PHE A 621 -24.53 -34.59 25.45
C PHE A 621 -24.20 -33.09 25.33
N GLN A 622 -23.57 -32.67 24.23
CA GLN A 622 -23.18 -31.28 23.98
C GLN A 622 -24.13 -30.59 23.00
N ARG A 623 -24.73 -29.48 23.42
CA ARG A 623 -25.40 -28.53 22.53
C ARG A 623 -24.73 -27.16 22.63
N PHE A 624 -24.22 -26.64 21.51
CA PHE A 624 -23.59 -25.33 21.48
C PHE A 624 -24.56 -24.24 21.07
N TRP A 625 -24.46 -23.10 21.73
CA TRP A 625 -25.21 -21.88 21.45
C TRP A 625 -24.28 -20.79 20.94
N ILE A 626 -24.72 -20.06 19.91
CA ILE A 626 -24.03 -18.86 19.45
C ILE A 626 -24.27 -17.76 20.46
N TRP A 627 -23.18 -17.13 20.90
CA TRP A 627 -23.22 -15.93 21.70
C TRP A 627 -23.20 -14.71 20.76
N ALA A 628 -24.23 -13.87 20.81
CA ALA A 628 -24.40 -12.78 19.85
C ALA A 628 -24.67 -11.43 20.51
N LYS A 629 -24.23 -10.35 19.85
CA LYS A 629 -24.50 -8.98 20.28
C LYS A 629 -25.89 -8.58 19.81
N ARG A 630 -26.71 -8.09 20.74
CA ARG A 630 -28.06 -7.63 20.49
C ARG A 630 -28.09 -6.12 20.20
N GLN A 631 -29.24 -5.63 19.75
CA GLN A 631 -29.44 -4.21 19.43
C GLN A 631 -29.26 -3.29 20.66
N ASN A 632 -29.60 -3.78 21.85
CA ASN A 632 -29.41 -3.07 23.12
C ASN A 632 -27.97 -3.15 23.66
N HIS A 633 -27.01 -3.53 22.82
CA HIS A 633 -25.58 -3.70 23.12
C HIS A 633 -25.23 -4.77 24.15
N THR A 634 -26.18 -5.59 24.62
CA THR A 634 -25.86 -6.77 25.43
C THR A 634 -25.35 -7.91 24.56
N TYR A 635 -24.58 -8.81 25.16
CA TYR A 635 -24.02 -9.98 24.50
C TYR A 635 -24.58 -11.22 25.19
N ARG A 636 -25.46 -12.00 24.55
CA ARG A 636 -26.14 -13.14 25.23
C ARG A 636 -26.16 -14.40 24.35
N PRO A 637 -26.31 -15.60 24.95
CA PRO A 637 -26.63 -16.82 24.19
C PRO A 637 -27.93 -16.59 23.41
N ASN A 638 -27.87 -16.66 22.08
CA ASN A 638 -28.99 -16.27 21.23
C ASN A 638 -29.76 -17.46 20.67
N ARG A 639 -29.05 -18.46 20.13
CA ARG A 639 -29.67 -19.67 19.56
C ARG A 639 -28.69 -20.83 19.53
N PRO A 640 -29.17 -22.09 19.51
CA PRO A 640 -28.31 -23.24 19.24
C PRO A 640 -27.75 -23.21 17.81
N LEU A 641 -26.60 -23.86 17.64
CA LEU A 641 -26.05 -24.17 16.31
C LEU A 641 -26.99 -25.12 15.56
N THR A 642 -27.17 -24.84 14.27
CA THR A 642 -27.96 -25.70 13.39
C THR A 642 -27.13 -26.92 12.93
N PRO A 643 -27.76 -28.02 12.52
CA PRO A 643 -27.03 -29.17 11.95
C PRO A 643 -26.18 -28.82 10.72
N GLN A 644 -26.60 -27.81 9.95
CA GLN A 644 -25.86 -27.31 8.79
C GLN A 644 -24.59 -26.56 9.20
N GLU A 645 -24.66 -25.77 10.27
CA GLU A 645 -23.52 -25.06 10.86
C GLU A 645 -22.55 -26.04 11.53
N GLU A 646 -23.05 -27.05 12.25
CA GLU A 646 -22.19 -28.10 12.84
C GLU A 646 -21.49 -28.98 11.79
N ALA A 647 -21.97 -28.99 10.54
CA ALA A 647 -21.34 -29.73 9.44
C ALA A 647 -20.20 -28.96 8.76
N GLN A 648 -20.01 -27.68 9.08
CA GLN A 648 -18.98 -26.82 8.47
C GLN A 648 -17.64 -26.90 9.22
N SER A 649 -16.61 -26.31 8.61
CA SER A 649 -15.35 -26.05 9.32
C SER A 649 -15.51 -24.93 10.35
N VAL A 650 -14.67 -24.95 11.39
CA VAL A 650 -14.64 -23.91 12.43
C VAL A 650 -14.41 -22.52 11.82
N GLY A 651 -13.56 -22.40 10.80
CA GLY A 651 -13.27 -21.15 10.11
C GLY A 651 -14.49 -20.57 9.40
N GLN A 652 -15.24 -21.41 8.68
CA GLN A 652 -16.48 -21.01 8.01
C GLN A 652 -17.57 -20.64 9.02
N LEU A 653 -17.72 -21.42 10.10
CA LEU A 653 -18.68 -21.11 11.17
C LEU A 653 -18.38 -19.75 11.81
N ARG A 654 -17.10 -19.45 12.06
CA ARG A 654 -16.65 -18.15 12.55
C ARG A 654 -17.04 -17.03 11.58
N GLU A 655 -16.83 -17.20 10.27
CA GLU A 655 -17.18 -16.19 9.26
C GLU A 655 -18.69 -15.93 9.18
N VAL A 656 -19.50 -16.98 9.22
CA VAL A 656 -20.97 -16.88 9.21
C VAL A 656 -21.49 -16.19 10.48
N SER A 657 -20.87 -16.48 11.63
CA SER A 657 -21.19 -15.83 12.91
C SER A 657 -20.73 -14.36 12.98
N ASN A 658 -19.84 -13.91 12.07
CA ASN A 658 -19.11 -12.64 12.15
C ASN A 658 -19.68 -11.47 11.35
N LYS A 659 -20.98 -11.46 11.03
CA LYS A 659 -21.65 -10.24 10.51
C LYS A 659 -21.61 -9.03 11.49
N THR A 660 -20.92 -9.15 12.62
CA THR A 660 -20.83 -8.19 13.74
C THR A 660 -19.39 -7.86 14.20
N HIS A 661 -18.34 -8.04 13.37
CA HIS A 661 -16.98 -7.55 13.61
C HIS A 661 -16.20 -8.10 14.85
N ASN A 662 -16.47 -9.32 15.35
CA ASN A 662 -15.65 -9.91 16.42
C ASN A 662 -14.53 -10.82 15.90
N ALA A 663 -13.31 -10.69 16.42
CA ALA A 663 -12.19 -11.53 16.00
C ALA A 663 -12.28 -12.99 16.47
N GLU A 664 -13.15 -13.30 17.44
CA GLU A 664 -13.22 -14.59 18.15
C GLU A 664 -14.63 -15.20 18.08
N LEU A 665 -14.73 -16.53 17.94
CA LEU A 665 -16.00 -17.25 18.03
C LEU A 665 -16.29 -17.58 19.50
N LYS A 666 -17.40 -17.08 20.04
CA LYS A 666 -17.81 -17.29 21.42
C LYS A 666 -19.06 -18.16 21.48
N LEU A 667 -19.00 -19.23 22.26
CA LEU A 667 -20.06 -20.24 22.36
C LEU A 667 -20.43 -20.49 23.82
N PHE A 668 -21.69 -20.82 24.05
CA PHE A 668 -22.15 -21.37 25.32
C PHE A 668 -22.43 -22.87 25.15
N LEU A 669 -21.87 -23.70 26.02
CA LEU A 669 -22.07 -25.14 26.03
C LEU A 669 -23.21 -25.52 26.97
N GLU A 670 -24.34 -25.91 26.39
CA GLU A 670 -25.46 -26.49 27.11
C GLU A 670 -25.20 -27.97 27.39
N VAL A 671 -25.24 -28.31 28.69
CA VAL A 671 -25.19 -29.67 29.22
C VAL A 671 -26.42 -29.88 30.09
N GLU A 672 -27.13 -30.97 29.87
CA GLU A 672 -28.28 -31.37 30.67
C GLU A 672 -27.89 -32.49 31.63
N LEU A 673 -28.28 -32.40 32.90
CA LEU A 673 -27.96 -33.39 33.93
C LEU A 673 -29.21 -34.18 34.31
N GLY A 674 -29.08 -35.51 34.34
CA GLY A 674 -30.13 -36.40 34.84
C GLY A 674 -30.26 -36.36 36.37
N PRO A 675 -31.26 -37.07 36.94
CA PRO A 675 -31.47 -37.15 38.39
C PRO A 675 -30.28 -37.72 39.18
N ASP A 676 -29.40 -38.47 38.51
CA ASP A 676 -28.15 -39.03 39.05
C ASP A 676 -26.94 -38.11 38.87
N LEU A 677 -27.17 -36.86 38.47
CA LEU A 677 -26.16 -35.83 38.16
C LEU A 677 -25.21 -36.22 37.01
N ARG A 678 -25.63 -37.14 36.13
CA ARG A 678 -24.87 -37.50 34.94
C ARG A 678 -25.38 -36.76 33.70
N PRO A 679 -24.49 -36.40 32.75
CA PRO A 679 -24.92 -35.80 31.49
C PRO A 679 -25.88 -36.70 30.72
N ILE A 680 -26.98 -36.11 30.25
CA ILE A 680 -27.98 -36.74 29.39
C ILE A 680 -28.10 -35.96 28.07
N PRO A 681 -28.63 -36.55 26.99
CA PRO A 681 -28.84 -35.84 25.74
C PRO A 681 -29.77 -34.64 25.96
N PRO A 682 -29.38 -33.42 25.55
CA PRO A 682 -30.23 -32.25 25.66
C PRO A 682 -31.57 -32.47 24.93
N PRO A 683 -32.73 -32.19 25.55
CA PRO A 683 -34.04 -32.39 24.94
C PRO A 683 -34.23 -31.46 23.74
N ASP A 684 -34.93 -31.91 22.70
CA ASP A 684 -35.16 -31.10 21.49
C ASP A 684 -35.84 -29.77 21.83
N LYS A 685 -35.23 -28.65 21.41
CA LYS A 685 -35.79 -27.31 21.57
C LYS A 685 -36.84 -27.06 20.50
N THR A 686 -38.09 -26.87 20.89
CA THR A 686 -39.15 -26.41 19.99
C THR A 686 -39.06 -24.90 19.78
N LYS A 687 -39.71 -24.36 18.74
CA LYS A 687 -39.78 -22.92 18.50
C LYS A 687 -40.48 -22.14 19.62
N GLU A 688 -41.30 -22.82 20.43
CA GLU A 688 -41.97 -22.20 21.56
C GLU A 688 -41.12 -22.18 22.82
N ASP A 689 -40.06 -22.99 22.88
CA ASP A 689 -39.16 -23.02 24.03
C ASP A 689 -38.18 -21.86 23.96
N ILE A 690 -37.97 -21.18 25.08
CA ILE A 690 -36.95 -20.16 25.28
C ILE A 690 -36.08 -20.53 26.48
N LEU A 691 -34.78 -20.29 26.37
CA LEU A 691 -33.80 -20.52 27.44
C LEU A 691 -33.60 -19.25 28.27
N LEU A 692 -33.95 -19.31 29.55
CA LEU A 692 -33.80 -18.21 30.50
C LEU A 692 -32.72 -18.51 31.55
N PHE A 693 -32.04 -17.47 32.00
CA PHE A 693 -30.99 -17.50 33.02
C PHE A 693 -31.47 -16.76 34.26
N PHE A 694 -31.14 -17.27 35.45
CA PHE A 694 -31.67 -16.76 36.71
C PHE A 694 -30.54 -16.29 37.64
N LYS A 695 -30.68 -15.05 38.13
CA LYS A 695 -29.80 -14.47 39.16
C LYS A 695 -30.63 -14.21 40.42
N LEU A 696 -30.16 -14.66 41.58
CA LEU A 696 -30.78 -14.35 42.86
C LEU A 696 -30.03 -13.22 43.53
N TYR A 697 -30.76 -12.17 43.90
CA TYR A 697 -30.26 -11.11 44.76
C TYR A 697 -30.66 -11.39 46.22
N ASP A 698 -29.69 -11.32 47.12
CA ASP A 698 -29.86 -11.42 48.57
C ASP A 698 -29.62 -10.03 49.20
N PRO A 699 -30.69 -9.28 49.54
CA PRO A 699 -30.56 -7.94 50.12
C PRO A 699 -29.83 -7.90 51.46
N GLU A 700 -29.83 -8.99 52.23
CA GLU A 700 -29.16 -9.06 53.53
C GLU A 700 -27.64 -9.12 53.37
N LYS A 701 -27.16 -9.79 52.32
CA LYS A 701 -25.74 -9.95 52.03
C LYS A 701 -25.20 -8.95 51.02
N GLU A 702 -26.09 -8.22 50.34
CA GLU A 702 -25.75 -7.39 49.18
C GLU A 702 -25.03 -8.21 48.09
N GLU A 703 -25.47 -9.45 47.88
CA GLU A 703 -24.85 -10.40 46.95
C GLU A 703 -25.82 -10.81 45.85
N LEU A 704 -25.31 -10.85 44.62
CA LEU A 704 -26.03 -11.39 43.45
C LEU A 704 -25.37 -12.70 43.05
N ARG A 705 -26.11 -13.80 42.93
CA ARG A 705 -25.54 -15.10 42.52
C ARG A 705 -26.31 -15.73 41.38
N TYR A 706 -25.62 -16.46 40.51
CA TYR A 706 -26.26 -17.28 39.50
C TYR A 706 -26.94 -18.51 40.14
N VAL A 707 -28.17 -18.78 39.73
CA VAL A 707 -29.00 -19.87 40.27
C VAL A 707 -29.19 -21.00 39.25
N GLY A 708 -29.09 -20.69 37.97
CA GLY A 708 -29.19 -21.67 36.90
C GLY A 708 -29.97 -21.16 35.70
N ARG A 709 -30.32 -22.10 34.81
CA ARG A 709 -31.07 -21.85 33.59
C ARG A 709 -32.32 -22.72 33.54
N LEU A 710 -33.35 -22.28 32.83
CA LEU A 710 -34.59 -23.04 32.62
C LEU A 710 -35.11 -22.85 31.19
N PHE A 711 -35.58 -23.93 30.59
CA PHE A 711 -36.41 -23.84 29.39
C PHE A 711 -37.87 -23.61 29.78
N VAL A 712 -38.49 -22.60 29.19
CA VAL A 712 -39.91 -22.29 29.40
C VAL A 712 -40.61 -22.11 28.07
N LYS A 713 -41.95 -22.22 28.06
CA LYS A 713 -42.73 -21.87 26.86
C LYS A 713 -42.88 -20.37 26.77
N SER A 714 -42.59 -19.77 25.63
CA SER A 714 -42.80 -18.34 25.35
C SER A 714 -44.24 -17.90 25.62
N SER A 715 -45.23 -18.79 25.48
CA SER A 715 -46.64 -18.52 25.80
C SER A 715 -47.01 -18.69 27.27
N SER A 716 -46.15 -19.29 28.10
CA SER A 716 -46.38 -19.47 29.54
C SER A 716 -46.16 -18.16 30.31
N LYS A 717 -46.67 -18.10 31.54
CA LYS A 717 -46.55 -16.94 32.44
C LYS A 717 -45.49 -17.19 33.51
N PRO A 718 -44.77 -16.16 33.99
CA PRO A 718 -43.79 -16.33 35.06
C PRO A 718 -44.37 -16.96 36.33
N ILE A 719 -45.65 -16.72 36.65
CA ILE A 719 -46.31 -17.35 37.80
C ILE A 719 -46.30 -18.90 37.74
N GLU A 720 -46.23 -19.49 36.55
CA GLU A 720 -46.24 -20.94 36.35
C GLU A 720 -44.89 -21.60 36.68
N ILE A 721 -43.81 -20.81 36.74
CA ILE A 721 -42.45 -21.33 37.00
C ILE A 721 -41.93 -21.02 38.41
N LEU A 722 -42.66 -20.28 39.24
CA LEU A 722 -42.19 -19.81 40.56
C LEU A 722 -41.76 -20.96 41.47
N THR A 723 -42.54 -22.03 41.53
CA THR A 723 -42.18 -23.22 42.34
C THR A 723 -40.84 -23.81 41.90
N LYS A 724 -40.57 -23.82 40.59
CA LYS A 724 -39.30 -24.32 40.06
C LYS A 724 -38.13 -23.39 40.35
N VAL A 725 -38.35 -22.08 40.23
CA VAL A 725 -37.34 -21.06 40.58
C VAL A 725 -37.01 -21.14 42.07
N ASN A 726 -38.01 -21.30 42.93
CA ASN A 726 -37.82 -21.52 44.37
C ASN A 726 -37.01 -22.79 44.66
N GLU A 727 -37.35 -23.92 44.02
CA GLU A 727 -36.55 -25.15 44.14
C GLU A 727 -35.08 -24.94 43.75
N MET A 728 -34.81 -24.26 42.62
CA MET A 728 -33.45 -23.96 42.16
C MET A 728 -32.71 -23.04 43.13
N ALA A 729 -33.42 -22.09 43.75
CA ALA A 729 -32.87 -21.18 44.75
C ALA A 729 -32.58 -21.85 46.10
N GLY A 730 -33.20 -23.00 46.38
CA GLY A 730 -33.21 -23.67 47.69
C GLY A 730 -34.24 -23.09 48.66
N PHE A 731 -35.30 -22.45 48.16
CA PHE A 731 -36.40 -21.87 48.94
C PHE A 731 -37.56 -22.85 49.13
N ALA A 732 -38.49 -22.48 50.02
CA ALA A 732 -39.75 -23.20 50.14
C ALA A 732 -40.57 -23.09 48.83
N PRO A 733 -41.31 -24.14 48.41
CA PRO A 733 -42.08 -24.13 47.16
C PRO A 733 -43.06 -22.96 47.01
N ASP A 734 -43.61 -22.50 48.15
CA ASP A 734 -44.59 -21.42 48.30
C ASP A 734 -43.97 -20.08 48.74
N GLU A 735 -42.63 -19.98 48.78
CA GLU A 735 -41.94 -18.71 49.08
C GLU A 735 -42.37 -17.62 48.09
N GLU A 736 -42.77 -16.46 48.60
CA GLU A 736 -43.17 -15.33 47.78
C GLU A 736 -41.93 -14.58 47.25
N ILE A 737 -41.72 -14.61 45.93
CA ILE A 737 -40.58 -13.96 45.26
C ILE A 737 -41.03 -12.89 44.27
N GLU A 738 -40.21 -11.84 44.12
CA GLU A 738 -40.35 -10.83 43.08
C GLU A 738 -39.38 -11.09 41.92
N LEU A 739 -39.82 -10.79 40.70
CA LEU A 739 -39.07 -11.05 39.47
C LEU A 739 -38.77 -9.73 38.75
N TYR A 740 -37.58 -9.65 38.18
CA TYR A 740 -37.07 -8.51 37.43
C TYR A 740 -36.35 -8.99 36.17
N GLU A 741 -36.52 -8.29 35.05
CA GLU A 741 -35.77 -8.53 33.82
C GLU A 741 -34.51 -7.67 33.79
N GLU A 742 -33.33 -8.29 33.70
CA GLU A 742 -32.07 -7.58 33.47
C GLU A 742 -31.86 -7.36 31.96
N ILE A 743 -32.41 -6.25 31.45
CA ILE A 743 -32.37 -5.86 30.03
C ILE A 743 -30.96 -5.49 29.58
N LYS A 744 -30.28 -4.63 30.36
CA LYS A 744 -28.87 -4.25 30.17
C LYS A 744 -28.26 -3.69 31.45
N PHE A 745 -26.94 -3.73 31.54
CA PHE A 745 -26.17 -3.15 32.65
C PHE A 745 -25.22 -2.06 32.17
N GLU A 746 -24.50 -2.31 31.07
CA GLU A 746 -23.69 -1.29 30.37
C GLU A 746 -24.41 -0.85 29.08
N PRO A 747 -24.35 0.45 28.70
CA PRO A 747 -23.68 1.57 29.37
C PRO A 747 -24.50 2.18 30.52
N CYS A 748 -25.67 1.62 30.83
CA CYS A 748 -26.53 2.05 31.94
C CYS A 748 -27.41 0.89 32.39
N VAL A 749 -27.69 0.84 33.69
CA VAL A 749 -28.52 -0.20 34.29
C VAL A 749 -29.96 -0.02 33.87
N MET A 750 -30.53 -1.06 33.25
CA MET A 750 -31.97 -1.22 33.01
C MET A 750 -32.37 -2.60 33.52
N CYS A 751 -33.00 -2.60 34.68
CA CYS A 751 -33.56 -3.78 35.32
C CYS A 751 -35.00 -3.45 35.71
N GLU A 752 -35.98 -4.11 35.09
CA GLU A 752 -37.39 -3.73 35.17
C GLU A 752 -38.20 -4.83 35.86
N HIS A 753 -39.27 -4.44 36.57
CA HIS A 753 -40.16 -5.42 37.23
C HIS A 753 -40.88 -6.28 36.19
N LEU A 754 -40.89 -7.60 36.39
CA LEU A 754 -41.52 -8.54 35.49
C LEU A 754 -42.91 -8.94 36.01
N ASP A 755 -43.96 -8.56 35.27
CA ASP A 755 -45.34 -8.94 35.61
C ASP A 755 -45.53 -10.46 35.52
N LYS A 756 -45.81 -11.07 36.68
CA LYS A 756 -46.00 -12.51 36.85
C LYS A 756 -47.20 -13.05 36.05
N ARG A 757 -48.14 -12.20 35.64
CA ARG A 757 -49.41 -12.59 34.97
C ARG A 757 -49.38 -12.45 33.46
N THR A 758 -48.40 -11.73 32.92
CA THR A 758 -48.19 -11.55 31.48
C THR A 758 -47.29 -12.65 30.96
N SER A 759 -47.59 -13.22 29.79
CA SER A 759 -46.76 -14.31 29.24
C SER A 759 -45.40 -13.77 28.80
N PHE A 760 -44.35 -14.61 28.86
CA PHE A 760 -43.00 -14.24 28.43
C PHE A 760 -42.94 -13.55 27.06
N ARG A 761 -43.68 -14.05 26.06
CA ARG A 761 -43.78 -13.45 24.71
C ARG A 761 -44.30 -12.02 24.71
N PHE A 762 -45.32 -11.73 25.53
CA PHE A 762 -45.90 -10.38 25.61
C PHE A 762 -44.98 -9.42 26.37
N SER A 763 -44.17 -9.95 27.29
CA SER A 763 -43.09 -9.22 27.96
C SER A 763 -41.81 -9.12 27.12
N GLN A 764 -41.81 -9.55 25.85
CA GLN A 764 -40.65 -9.54 24.95
C GLN A 764 -39.43 -10.35 25.45
N ILE A 765 -39.67 -11.35 26.30
CA ILE A 765 -38.63 -12.22 26.83
C ILE A 765 -38.24 -13.28 25.78
N GLU A 766 -36.95 -13.42 25.53
CA GLU A 766 -36.34 -14.25 24.49
C GLU A 766 -35.22 -15.18 25.02
N ASP A 767 -34.66 -16.00 24.13
CA ASP A 767 -33.50 -16.85 24.41
C ASP A 767 -32.29 -16.02 24.88
N GLY A 768 -31.78 -16.27 26.09
CA GLY A 768 -30.66 -15.52 26.69
C GLY A 768 -31.10 -14.42 27.68
N ASP A 769 -32.41 -14.27 27.87
CA ASP A 769 -33.10 -13.58 28.96
C ASP A 769 -32.44 -13.81 30.32
N ILE A 770 -32.09 -12.75 31.06
CA ILE A 770 -31.73 -12.86 32.48
C ILE A 770 -32.91 -12.36 33.32
N ILE A 771 -33.42 -13.23 34.17
CA ILE A 771 -34.39 -12.89 35.20
C ILE A 771 -33.67 -12.82 36.54
N CYS A 772 -33.58 -11.63 37.08
CA CYS A 772 -33.19 -11.40 38.46
C CYS A 772 -34.40 -11.65 39.37
N PHE A 773 -34.20 -12.27 40.52
CA PHE A 773 -35.26 -12.45 41.50
C PHE A 773 -34.75 -12.32 42.92
N GLN A 774 -35.66 -12.04 43.85
CA GLN A 774 -35.39 -11.91 45.27
C GLN A 774 -36.63 -12.29 46.07
N LYS A 775 -36.47 -12.50 47.38
CA LYS A 775 -37.61 -12.67 48.28
C LYS A 775 -38.41 -11.37 48.34
N SER A 776 -39.74 -11.50 48.45
CA SER A 776 -40.62 -10.36 48.58
C SER A 776 -40.33 -9.64 49.91
N PRO A 777 -40.11 -8.31 49.90
CA PRO A 777 -39.78 -7.59 51.12
C PRO A 777 -40.96 -7.64 52.10
N GLN A 778 -40.68 -7.87 53.38
CA GLN A 778 -41.71 -7.73 54.41
C GLN A 778 -41.92 -6.23 54.72
N PRO A 779 -43.16 -5.77 55.02
CA PRO A 779 -43.45 -4.35 55.22
C PRO A 779 -42.62 -3.66 56.32
N GLU A 780 -42.06 -4.43 57.27
CA GLU A 780 -41.21 -3.93 58.36
C GLU A 780 -39.71 -3.86 57.98
N SER A 781 -39.33 -4.31 56.78
CA SER A 781 -37.93 -4.53 56.36
C SER A 781 -37.40 -3.54 55.31
N GLU A 782 -38.25 -2.68 54.72
CA GLU A 782 -37.82 -1.71 53.70
C GLU A 782 -36.83 -0.65 54.22
N GLU A 783 -36.83 -0.37 55.52
CA GLU A 783 -35.85 0.54 56.16
C GLU A 783 -34.58 -0.16 56.67
N GLN A 784 -34.50 -1.50 56.59
CA GLN A 784 -33.42 -2.29 57.18
C GLN A 784 -32.24 -2.53 56.23
N TYR A 785 -32.49 -2.55 54.92
CA TYR A 785 -31.47 -2.87 53.91
C TYR A 785 -31.03 -1.63 53.15
N ARG A 786 -29.72 -1.53 52.88
CA ARG A 786 -29.14 -0.41 52.13
C ARG A 786 -29.63 -0.37 50.68
N TYR A 787 -29.80 -1.54 50.08
CA TYR A 787 -30.32 -1.73 48.73
C TYR A 787 -31.44 -2.78 48.77
N PRO A 788 -32.70 -2.39 49.04
CA PRO A 788 -33.79 -3.33 49.29
C PRO A 788 -34.21 -4.11 48.03
N VAL A 789 -33.88 -3.60 46.84
CA VAL A 789 -34.25 -4.19 45.54
C VAL A 789 -33.04 -4.34 44.63
N VAL A 790 -33.02 -5.40 43.82
CA VAL A 790 -31.93 -5.73 42.88
C VAL A 790 -31.60 -4.58 41.93
N THR A 791 -32.60 -3.78 41.53
CA THR A 791 -32.41 -2.61 40.67
C THR A 791 -31.49 -1.58 41.32
N SER A 792 -31.77 -1.22 42.58
CA SER A 792 -30.96 -0.27 43.36
C SER A 792 -29.55 -0.79 43.64
N PHE A 793 -29.40 -2.11 43.82
CA PHE A 793 -28.10 -2.74 44.00
C PHE A 793 -27.26 -2.69 42.72
N LEU A 794 -27.84 -3.05 41.57
CA LEU A 794 -27.15 -2.99 40.27
C LEU A 794 -26.76 -1.54 39.92
N GLU A 795 -27.61 -0.55 40.22
CA GLU A 795 -27.29 0.87 40.06
C GLU A 795 -26.11 1.29 40.94
N TYR A 796 -26.06 0.86 42.21
CA TYR A 796 -24.91 1.11 43.07
C TYR A 796 -23.64 0.49 42.48
N VAL A 797 -23.68 -0.79 42.10
CA VAL A 797 -22.51 -1.50 41.56
C VAL A 797 -22.01 -0.85 40.27
N HIS A 798 -22.89 -0.42 39.37
CA HIS A 798 -22.50 0.24 38.12
C HIS A 798 -21.82 1.59 38.37
N ASN A 799 -22.32 2.36 39.36
CA ASN A 799 -21.75 3.68 39.68
C ASN A 799 -20.49 3.62 40.55
N ARG A 800 -20.23 2.47 41.19
CA ARG A 800 -19.10 2.26 42.11
C ARG A 800 -17.76 2.37 41.39
N GLN A 801 -16.92 3.33 41.79
CA GLN A 801 -15.56 3.47 41.28
C GLN A 801 -14.52 3.35 42.39
N VAL A 802 -13.56 2.44 42.23
CA VAL A 802 -12.39 2.36 43.11
C VAL A 802 -11.28 3.23 42.55
N VAL A 803 -11.02 4.36 43.19
CA VAL A 803 -10.00 5.33 42.77
C VAL A 803 -8.74 5.15 43.62
N HIS A 804 -7.63 4.89 42.94
CA HIS A 804 -6.30 4.80 43.55
C HIS A 804 -5.64 6.17 43.57
N PHE A 805 -5.31 6.67 44.76
CA PHE A 805 -4.63 7.95 44.95
C PHE A 805 -3.13 7.73 45.09
N ARG A 806 -2.35 8.50 44.32
CA ARG A 806 -0.88 8.51 44.37
C ARG A 806 -0.39 9.92 44.63
N SER A 807 0.52 10.08 45.58
CA SER A 807 1.25 11.34 45.74
C SER A 807 2.13 11.62 44.51
N LEU A 808 2.07 12.86 44.03
CA LEU A 808 2.91 13.37 42.95
C LEU A 808 4.41 13.27 43.26
N GLU A 809 4.78 13.25 44.54
CA GLU A 809 6.16 13.13 45.00
C GLU A 809 6.69 11.69 44.93
N ARG A 810 5.79 10.68 44.86
CA ARG A 810 6.11 9.25 44.83
C ARG A 810 5.23 8.51 43.82
N PRO A 811 5.41 8.76 42.51
CA PRO A 811 4.49 8.27 41.47
C PRO A 811 4.48 6.74 41.27
N LYS A 812 5.35 6.00 41.96
CA LYS A 812 5.48 4.54 41.86
C LYS A 812 4.79 3.77 43.00
N ASP A 813 4.35 4.47 44.05
CA ASP A 813 3.73 3.85 45.22
C ASP A 813 2.26 4.30 45.32
N ASP A 814 1.34 3.35 45.49
CA ASP A 814 -0.06 3.65 45.80
C ASP A 814 -0.16 4.09 47.28
N ASP A 815 -0.69 5.30 47.55
CA ASP A 815 -0.82 5.79 48.93
C ASP A 815 -2.06 5.21 49.63
N PHE A 816 -3.22 5.34 48.99
CA PHE A 816 -4.49 4.76 49.48
C PHE A 816 -5.51 4.65 48.33
N CYS A 817 -6.59 3.90 48.55
CA CYS A 817 -7.74 3.83 47.65
C CYS A 817 -9.00 4.36 48.34
N LEU A 818 -9.89 4.97 47.56
CA LEU A 818 -11.25 5.32 47.99
C LEU A 818 -12.25 4.70 47.03
N GLU A 819 -13.37 4.29 47.59
CA GLU A 819 -14.56 3.93 46.84
C GLU A 819 -15.47 5.17 46.73
N LEU A 820 -15.77 5.56 45.50
CA LEU A 820 -16.59 6.73 45.15
C LEU A 820 -17.91 6.31 44.49
#